data_AF-A0A364LEQ0-F1
#
_entry.id   AF-A0A364LEQ0-F1
#
_cell.length_a   1.000
_cell.length_b   1.000
_cell.length_c   1.000
_cell.angle_alpha   90.00
_cell.angle_beta   90.00
_cell.angle_gamma   90.00
#
_symmetry.space_group_name_H-M   'P 1'
#
loop_
_entity.id
_entity.type
_entity.pdbx_description
1 polymer ?
#
loop_
_entity_poly.entity_id
_entity_poly.type
_entity_poly.pdbx_seq_one_letter_code
_entity_poly.pdbx_strand_id
1 'polypeptide(L)'
;MPLGASITQGYKSSDNNGYRKVLREQLRHAGWPVNMVGSLSDGTMHDNNHEGHVGFRIDQVAAAVENSIYEKPNLILINVGTNDALQQYQVDTAGERLDSLLTTLYEAVPNTTIILSTLLPNTDQPDLVFNISLQYIQVYMSRQAAGARIVLADMFTFISADELQDGTHPTDEGYDKMASVWWAAIQSAQSDGFLSPPLDIGVSDQANNTCEKVYASGEDHYAQTQRGSGTDDGSYVHTSQDMGRLLKIASIAGDIEDGINMAQLVNLYGGPREGALDELVWTRDGDGTYMFLNENNGIYDSSVMIDVRIPCLAKGVHWGDVNNDGLDDFICIGADGAMYVAINRGSVNNVPTFQDIGQVMAAPGGDMSQINVKLGDIDGDGRIDYCLIADNGDIHCWRNGGQSDAPTSTYGGYWQDLGVVFTGKGMGDITGVRFVDINGDFRSDWLWMDDTGRVTTYINNRGTGKGSLVPDWSYAGVTHAGMGVAGAKNRVKFGNVYAGNGADYIYVESVELAPSTNGPPIYDHYAHVWKNTGSGGTTLKGDGDYYCDMRGTGADDYVWVSPDGVGYLYGNSHNPPYWDPVGLEIFDAGVVRKGLHLADFVGDGKCDLWLVDRDSGAAEVWINMWDSTVMNWDKRGVVTGGISCTQGWGVVVTIVLIIYVWSTYAYISLSASYKADISLTVQYRLDGRTTGALNLGENQFQDIGQIKHTEKYDRANHRWADVNGDGLVDFLWVDKFTGDTWVWENEGQMPDGTLIDGSSFKWNPLEGARYQGADRGANMHFPNLGGLGRADYHQVIPRTNVAYTWFNVCPGAGDNASDDQDPSIDPNLPAYSRSQIIWPAPHNYISYGDSYAAGIGAHCGWITDEFDESTQGDDCRRCEGSYPFQLQSAGPQMQGATLHFPACSGAIINDMENSNGNGRRSQMGWVRELNYYETSGWTTLSIGGNDLHFADVAYYCLFMWNEGSCDSALAYAANKLNDANFRLALAEVYNNIILDAYSQRAPARQTGFLLIVTGYIQFFYDKDKACDGSWFWPKGGYLTQDRRQQMNSLVVKFNEIMQDAVTEAQHEWGNPYWNVVFFDTDSLFENHRFCEPGVDFRNSWFLLAWGLDSLADGTEFSTPPDGDDVDLLTYWQTCSLDVDDIWAGFLCDLSTTMHNGSLPVDPSPSPLYDPNTTTIAPRDAAKAMHPKSIGYAAISNAIYQYISSLPQP
;
A
#
# COMPACT_ATOMS: atom_id res chain seq x y z
N MET A 1 -1.68 12.32 6.61
CA MET A 1 -2.71 11.27 6.79
C MET A 1 -3.40 11.40 8.14
N PRO A 2 -4.69 11.74 8.19
CA PRO A 2 -5.54 11.48 9.36
C PRO A 2 -5.87 9.98 9.43
N LEU A 3 -5.37 9.26 10.45
CA LEU A 3 -5.56 7.82 10.62
C LEU A 3 -6.36 7.51 11.91
N GLY A 4 -7.41 6.71 11.81
CA GLY A 4 -8.16 6.32 13.01
C GLY A 4 -9.56 5.79 12.75
N ALA A 5 -10.48 6.12 13.66
CA ALA A 5 -11.87 5.67 13.62
C ALA A 5 -12.86 6.81 13.30
N SER A 6 -14.09 6.74 13.80
CA SER A 6 -15.18 7.70 13.54
C SER A 6 -14.84 9.15 13.92
N ILE A 7 -14.04 9.37 14.96
CA ILE A 7 -13.58 10.73 15.34
C ILE A 7 -12.66 11.31 14.27
N THR A 8 -11.75 10.49 13.72
CA THR A 8 -10.87 10.91 12.60
C THR A 8 -11.66 11.19 11.32
N GLN A 9 -12.69 10.39 11.04
CA GLN A 9 -13.59 10.63 9.91
C GLN A 9 -14.36 11.94 10.04
N GLY A 10 -14.59 12.44 11.26
CA GLY A 10 -15.42 13.63 11.50
C GLY A 10 -16.90 13.32 11.73
N TYR A 11 -17.22 12.07 12.09
CA TYR A 11 -18.59 11.65 12.35
C TYR A 11 -19.25 12.57 13.40
N LYS A 12 -20.49 12.99 13.10
CA LYS A 12 -21.33 13.94 13.87
C LYS A 12 -20.91 15.41 13.90
N SER A 13 -19.85 15.83 13.20
CA SER A 13 -19.70 17.26 12.90
C SER A 13 -20.81 17.70 11.93
N SER A 14 -21.18 18.98 11.95
CA SER A 14 -22.27 19.50 11.10
C SER A 14 -22.02 19.34 9.60
N ASP A 15 -20.75 19.18 9.22
CA ASP A 15 -20.25 19.10 7.84
C ASP A 15 -19.51 17.78 7.52
N ASN A 16 -19.49 16.83 8.47
CA ASN A 16 -18.69 15.60 8.46
C ASN A 16 -17.17 15.76 8.23
N ASN A 17 -16.61 16.97 8.34
CA ASN A 17 -15.17 17.20 8.21
C ASN A 17 -14.38 16.91 9.51
N GLY A 18 -15.05 17.00 10.67
CA GLY A 18 -14.39 16.93 11.98
C GLY A 18 -13.28 17.98 12.14
N TYR A 19 -12.17 17.58 12.77
CA TYR A 19 -11.01 18.47 12.96
C TYR A 19 -10.22 18.74 11.68
N ARG A 20 -10.42 17.93 10.62
CA ARG A 20 -9.53 17.86 9.45
C ARG A 20 -9.50 19.18 8.67
N LYS A 21 -10.68 19.78 8.47
CA LYS A 21 -10.83 21.04 7.73
C LYS A 21 -10.07 22.18 8.40
N VAL A 22 -10.37 22.46 9.66
CA VAL A 22 -9.81 23.61 10.38
C VAL A 22 -8.31 23.43 10.64
N LEU A 23 -7.86 22.18 10.88
CA LEU A 23 -6.43 21.86 10.95
C LEU A 23 -5.72 22.14 9.61
N ARG A 24 -6.32 21.73 8.49
CA ARG A 24 -5.77 22.00 7.16
C ARG A 24 -5.68 23.49 6.88
N GLU A 25 -6.76 24.24 7.14
CA GLU A 25 -6.79 25.71 7.00
C GLU A 25 -5.67 26.37 7.83
N GLN A 26 -5.43 25.90 9.06
CA GLN A 26 -4.35 26.42 9.91
C GLN A 26 -2.96 26.15 9.31
N LEU A 27 -2.72 24.93 8.81
CA LEU A 27 -1.45 24.55 8.20
C LEU A 27 -1.19 25.36 6.91
N ARG A 28 -2.23 25.56 6.09
CA ARG A 28 -2.18 26.40 4.88
C ARG A 28 -1.91 27.86 5.23
N HIS A 29 -2.56 28.39 6.27
CA HIS A 29 -2.33 29.74 6.78
C HIS A 29 -0.89 29.94 7.26
N ALA A 30 -0.31 28.92 7.90
CA ALA A 30 1.09 28.92 8.31
C ALA A 30 2.09 28.81 7.13
N GLY A 31 1.60 28.65 5.90
CA GLY A 31 2.40 28.65 4.68
C GLY A 31 2.80 27.26 4.18
N TRP A 32 2.23 26.18 4.72
CA TRP A 32 2.54 24.82 4.29
C TRP A 32 1.70 24.41 3.07
N PRO A 33 2.29 23.78 2.06
CA PRO A 33 1.53 22.94 1.14
C PRO A 33 0.99 21.72 1.91
N VAL A 34 -0.32 21.46 1.82
CA VAL A 34 -0.97 20.38 2.56
C VAL A 34 -1.83 19.58 1.60
N ASN A 35 -1.59 18.28 1.59
CA ASN A 35 -2.44 17.27 1.00
C ASN A 35 -2.93 16.33 2.12
N MET A 36 -4.24 16.12 2.22
CA MET A 36 -4.76 15.02 3.01
C MET A 36 -4.74 13.74 2.17
N VAL A 37 -4.38 12.63 2.79
CA VAL A 37 -4.14 11.35 2.12
C VAL A 37 -4.85 10.24 2.90
N GLY A 38 -5.31 9.20 2.20
CA GLY A 38 -6.18 8.15 2.75
C GLY A 38 -7.19 7.62 1.74
N SER A 39 -7.60 6.37 1.91
CA SER A 39 -8.48 5.64 0.99
C SER A 39 -9.96 6.04 1.09
N LEU A 40 -10.35 6.81 2.12
CA LEU A 40 -11.71 7.30 2.32
C LEU A 40 -11.81 8.82 2.12
N SER A 41 -13.01 9.28 1.78
CA SER A 41 -13.34 10.69 1.58
C SER A 41 -14.70 11.02 2.19
N ASP A 42 -14.71 11.83 3.25
CA ASP A 42 -15.93 12.26 3.94
C ASP A 42 -15.92 13.76 4.23
N GLY A 43 -17.11 14.37 4.18
CA GLY A 43 -17.32 15.77 4.52
C GLY A 43 -17.31 16.71 3.32
N THR A 44 -17.49 18.00 3.60
CA THR A 44 -17.66 19.06 2.59
C THR A 44 -16.39 19.83 2.24
N MET A 45 -15.25 19.55 2.91
CA MET A 45 -13.96 20.19 2.60
C MET A 45 -13.44 19.72 1.23
N HIS A 46 -12.64 20.56 0.58
CA HIS A 46 -12.18 20.28 -0.78
C HIS A 46 -11.20 19.08 -0.85
N ASP A 47 -10.28 19.03 0.10
CA ASP A 47 -9.26 17.97 0.26
C ASP A 47 -9.68 17.08 1.44
N ASN A 48 -10.71 16.27 1.22
CA ASN A 48 -11.40 15.54 2.28
C ASN A 48 -10.94 14.10 2.47
N ASN A 49 -9.76 13.72 1.96
CA ASN A 49 -9.19 12.39 2.12
C ASN A 49 -8.80 12.09 3.58
N HIS A 50 -8.97 10.85 4.01
CA HIS A 50 -8.57 10.34 5.32
C HIS A 50 -8.58 8.82 5.37
N GLU A 51 -8.00 8.25 6.43
CA GLU A 51 -8.05 6.82 6.74
C GLU A 51 -8.79 6.63 8.07
N GLY A 52 -10.04 7.09 8.11
CA GLY A 52 -10.87 7.14 9.32
C GLY A 52 -12.10 6.25 9.20
N HIS A 53 -12.21 5.20 10.02
CA HIS A 53 -13.22 4.16 9.84
C HIS A 53 -14.23 4.08 11.00
N VAL A 54 -15.52 4.30 10.74
CA VAL A 54 -16.56 4.16 11.78
C VAL A 54 -16.51 2.77 12.43
N GLY A 55 -16.45 2.75 13.75
CA GLY A 55 -16.58 1.52 14.54
C GLY A 55 -15.32 0.64 14.57
N PHE A 56 -14.25 1.02 13.89
CA PHE A 56 -13.03 0.21 13.83
C PHE A 56 -12.21 0.31 15.11
N ARG A 57 -11.68 -0.84 15.51
CA ARG A 57 -10.68 -1.01 16.56
C ARG A 57 -9.26 -0.87 16.01
N ILE A 58 -8.26 -0.87 16.90
CA ILE A 58 -6.83 -0.80 16.55
C ILE A 58 -6.43 -1.86 15.50
N ASP A 59 -6.85 -3.12 15.67
CA ASP A 59 -6.52 -4.24 14.76
C ASP A 59 -7.11 -4.04 13.35
N GLN A 60 -8.29 -3.44 13.28
CA GLN A 60 -8.99 -3.22 12.01
C GLN A 60 -8.45 -2.00 11.28
N VAL A 61 -8.09 -0.93 12.00
CA VAL A 61 -7.37 0.22 11.42
C VAL A 61 -6.00 -0.21 10.90
N ALA A 62 -5.31 -1.10 11.61
CA ALA A 62 -4.02 -1.63 11.17
C ALA A 62 -4.11 -2.43 9.85
N ALA A 63 -5.22 -3.13 9.61
CA ALA A 63 -5.47 -3.76 8.31
C ALA A 63 -5.88 -2.73 7.24
N ALA A 64 -6.73 -1.76 7.60
CA ALA A 64 -7.25 -0.78 6.65
C ALA A 64 -6.18 0.15 6.07
N VAL A 65 -5.16 0.51 6.87
CA VAL A 65 -4.10 1.42 6.41
C VAL A 65 -3.28 0.84 5.25
N GLU A 66 -3.30 -0.47 5.02
CA GLU A 66 -2.66 -1.09 3.84
C GLU A 66 -3.20 -0.51 2.53
N ASN A 67 -4.46 -0.03 2.53
CA ASN A 67 -5.12 0.58 1.37
C ASN A 67 -4.70 2.03 1.08
N SER A 68 -3.88 2.66 1.92
CA SER A 68 -3.45 4.05 1.71
C SER A 68 -1.99 4.34 2.10
N ILE A 69 -1.31 3.39 2.74
CA ILE A 69 0.10 3.55 3.12
C ILE A 69 1.04 3.69 1.91
N TYR A 70 0.58 3.29 0.71
CA TYR A 70 1.30 3.52 -0.54
C TYR A 70 1.40 5.00 -0.92
N GLU A 71 0.53 5.87 -0.38
CA GLU A 71 0.60 7.33 -0.55
C GLU A 71 1.77 7.95 0.23
N LYS A 72 2.56 7.13 0.95
CA LYS A 72 3.79 7.50 1.69
C LYS A 72 3.66 8.79 2.51
N PRO A 73 2.65 8.89 3.42
CA PRO A 73 2.47 10.08 4.25
C PRO A 73 3.72 10.39 5.07
N ASN A 74 4.26 11.59 4.93
CA ASN A 74 5.34 12.10 5.79
C ASN A 74 4.88 12.46 7.21
N LEU A 75 3.57 12.68 7.40
CA LEU A 75 2.96 13.02 8.67
C LEU A 75 1.66 12.23 8.87
N ILE A 76 1.59 11.45 9.95
CA ILE A 76 0.42 10.62 10.31
C ILE A 76 -0.12 11.08 11.67
N LEU A 77 -1.42 11.38 11.74
CA LEU A 77 -2.13 11.75 12.98
C LEU A 77 -2.98 10.56 13.41
N ILE A 78 -2.72 9.99 14.58
CA ILE A 78 -3.37 8.75 15.02
C ILE A 78 -4.33 9.01 16.19
N ASN A 79 -5.61 8.75 15.98
CA ASN A 79 -6.65 8.67 17.02
C ASN A 79 -7.49 7.39 16.84
N VAL A 80 -7.13 6.34 17.56
CA VAL A 80 -7.78 5.02 17.49
C VAL A 80 -7.76 4.36 18.87
N GLY A 81 -8.77 3.56 19.22
CA GLY A 81 -8.83 2.85 20.51
C GLY A 81 -10.11 3.09 21.32
N THR A 82 -10.87 4.14 21.01
CA THR A 82 -12.18 4.39 21.65
C THR A 82 -13.14 3.23 21.44
N ASN A 83 -13.12 2.60 20.26
CA ASN A 83 -13.92 1.41 19.97
C ASN A 83 -13.45 0.18 20.74
N ASP A 84 -12.16 0.03 21.02
CA ASP A 84 -11.64 -1.04 21.88
C ASP A 84 -12.18 -0.91 23.31
N ALA A 85 -12.27 0.32 23.84
CA ALA A 85 -12.92 0.59 25.13
C ALA A 85 -14.43 0.30 25.10
N LEU A 86 -15.17 0.83 24.12
CA LEU A 86 -16.62 0.67 24.02
C LEU A 86 -17.04 -0.78 23.75
N GLN A 87 -16.25 -1.53 22.98
CA GLN A 87 -16.46 -2.94 22.67
C GLN A 87 -15.83 -3.87 23.73
N GLN A 88 -15.07 -3.32 24.69
CA GLN A 88 -14.30 -4.05 25.71
C GLN A 88 -13.39 -5.13 25.11
N TYR A 89 -12.77 -4.82 23.97
CA TYR A 89 -11.95 -5.76 23.23
C TYR A 89 -10.47 -5.54 23.56
N GLN A 90 -9.87 -6.52 24.24
CA GLN A 90 -8.43 -6.55 24.52
C GLN A 90 -7.89 -5.19 25.03
N VAL A 91 -8.58 -4.61 26.01
CA VAL A 91 -8.26 -3.29 26.55
C VAL A 91 -6.87 -3.31 27.20
N ASP A 92 -6.52 -4.40 27.89
CA ASP A 92 -5.23 -4.54 28.59
C ASP A 92 -4.01 -4.63 27.65
N THR A 93 -4.22 -4.96 26.37
CA THR A 93 -3.16 -5.06 25.34
C THR A 93 -3.35 -4.05 24.21
N ALA A 94 -4.12 -2.99 24.44
CA ALA A 94 -4.33 -1.94 23.45
C ALA A 94 -3.01 -1.25 23.06
N GLY A 95 -2.13 -1.00 24.03
CA GLY A 95 -0.79 -0.46 23.81
C GLY A 95 0.07 -1.35 22.91
N GLU A 96 0.11 -2.67 23.16
CA GLU A 96 0.88 -3.62 22.33
C GLU A 96 0.39 -3.64 20.87
N ARG A 97 -0.93 -3.59 20.68
CA ARG A 97 -1.52 -3.56 19.32
C ARG A 97 -1.24 -2.23 18.61
N LEU A 98 -1.30 -1.11 19.34
CA LEU A 98 -0.92 0.19 18.79
C LEU A 98 0.57 0.20 18.42
N ASP A 99 1.44 -0.33 19.28
CA ASP A 99 2.88 -0.40 19.06
C ASP A 99 3.24 -1.23 17.80
N SER A 100 2.49 -2.30 17.57
CA SER A 100 2.57 -3.08 16.33
C SER A 100 2.15 -2.25 15.11
N LEU A 101 1.05 -1.48 15.20
CA LEU A 101 0.63 -0.57 14.12
C LEU A 101 1.71 0.49 13.83
N LEU A 102 2.27 1.12 14.86
CA LEU A 102 3.37 2.09 14.69
C LEU A 102 4.57 1.47 13.99
N THR A 103 4.93 0.24 14.33
CA THR A 103 6.02 -0.51 13.67
C THR A 103 5.75 -0.66 12.18
N THR A 104 4.56 -1.13 11.80
CA THR A 104 4.15 -1.26 10.39
C THR A 104 4.25 0.06 9.64
N LEU A 105 3.82 1.17 10.25
CA LEU A 105 3.86 2.50 9.62
C LEU A 105 5.30 2.99 9.37
N TYR A 106 6.20 2.84 10.35
CA TYR A 106 7.60 3.23 10.20
C TYR A 106 8.36 2.37 9.18
N GLU A 107 8.04 1.07 9.12
CA GLU A 107 8.61 0.16 8.11
C GLU A 107 8.12 0.50 6.70
N ALA A 108 6.83 0.81 6.56
CA ALA A 108 6.23 1.14 5.27
C ALA A 108 6.63 2.54 4.75
N VAL A 109 6.82 3.52 5.63
CA VAL A 109 7.19 4.90 5.28
C VAL A 109 8.41 5.34 6.09
N PRO A 110 9.63 5.00 5.63
CA PRO A 110 10.85 5.41 6.32
C PRO A 110 10.90 6.94 6.49
N ASN A 111 11.32 7.40 7.68
CA ASN A 111 11.37 8.81 8.08
C ASN A 111 10.02 9.53 8.27
N THR A 112 8.88 8.82 8.20
CA THR A 112 7.58 9.42 8.55
C THR A 112 7.58 9.94 10.00
N THR A 113 6.83 11.01 10.25
CA THR A 113 6.57 11.52 11.61
C THR A 113 5.18 11.07 12.03
N ILE A 114 5.07 10.49 13.22
CA ILE A 114 3.79 10.10 13.79
C ILE A 114 3.46 11.04 14.94
N ILE A 115 2.26 11.60 14.91
CA ILE A 115 1.68 12.27 16.08
C ILE A 115 0.62 11.33 16.65
N LEU A 116 0.89 10.80 17.84
CA LEU A 116 0.01 9.90 18.54
C LEU A 116 -0.82 10.68 19.54
N SER A 117 -2.15 10.56 19.47
CA SER A 117 -3.02 11.18 20.48
C SER A 117 -3.37 10.24 21.63
N THR A 118 -3.59 10.80 22.81
CA THR A 118 -4.43 10.14 23.81
C THR A 118 -5.87 10.04 23.28
N LEU A 119 -6.68 9.16 23.85
CA LEU A 119 -8.10 9.15 23.53
C LEU A 119 -8.80 10.38 24.11
N LEU A 120 -9.92 10.76 23.50
CA LEU A 120 -10.80 11.76 24.07
C LEU A 120 -11.52 11.18 25.30
N PRO A 121 -12.02 12.03 26.22
CA PRO A 121 -12.91 11.58 27.28
C PRO A 121 -14.12 10.85 26.69
N ASN A 122 -14.70 9.92 27.46
CA ASN A 122 -15.89 9.20 27.06
C ASN A 122 -16.85 9.11 28.24
N THR A 123 -18.15 9.32 28.02
CA THR A 123 -19.13 9.30 29.13
C THR A 123 -19.60 7.89 29.49
N ASP A 124 -19.49 6.93 28.56
CA ASP A 124 -19.96 5.56 28.75
C ASP A 124 -18.88 4.66 29.36
N GLN A 125 -17.63 4.83 28.92
CA GLN A 125 -16.47 4.05 29.38
C GLN A 125 -15.28 4.95 29.80
N PRO A 126 -15.47 5.92 30.73
CA PRO A 126 -14.45 6.89 31.11
C PRO A 126 -13.15 6.23 31.60
N ASP A 127 -13.26 5.17 32.40
CA ASP A 127 -12.11 4.48 32.97
C ASP A 127 -11.33 3.69 31.91
N LEU A 128 -12.01 3.08 30.93
CA LEU A 128 -11.34 2.28 29.90
C LEU A 128 -10.62 3.15 28.88
N VAL A 129 -11.21 4.26 28.43
CA VAL A 129 -10.51 5.18 27.52
C VAL A 129 -9.32 5.85 28.19
N PHE A 130 -9.42 6.10 29.50
CA PHE A 130 -8.31 6.58 30.31
C PHE A 130 -7.20 5.53 30.41
N ASN A 131 -7.53 4.28 30.73
CA ASN A 131 -6.56 3.18 30.80
C ASN A 131 -5.84 2.93 29.47
N ILE A 132 -6.55 2.99 28.33
CA ILE A 132 -5.92 2.88 27.01
C ILE A 132 -4.99 4.07 26.74
N SER A 133 -5.41 5.29 27.10
CA SER A 133 -4.57 6.47 26.95
C SER A 133 -3.27 6.36 27.74
N LEU A 134 -3.29 5.79 28.95
CA LEU A 134 -2.07 5.51 29.73
C LEU A 134 -1.13 4.54 29.00
N GLN A 135 -1.68 3.47 28.42
CA GLN A 135 -0.88 2.54 27.61
C GLN A 135 -0.27 3.23 26.39
N TYR A 136 -0.98 4.15 25.75
CA TYR A 136 -0.47 4.89 24.58
C TYR A 136 0.68 5.81 24.96
N ILE A 137 0.60 6.47 26.12
CA ILE A 137 1.71 7.28 26.63
C ILE A 137 2.93 6.39 26.94
N GLN A 138 2.73 5.19 27.52
CA GLN A 138 3.83 4.24 27.73
C GLN A 138 4.50 3.79 26.42
N VAL A 139 3.71 3.45 25.40
CA VAL A 139 4.19 3.09 24.06
C VAL A 139 4.98 4.25 23.45
N TYR A 140 4.40 5.44 23.50
CA TYR A 140 5.03 6.66 23.04
C TYR A 140 6.43 6.83 23.66
N MET A 141 6.54 6.73 24.99
CA MET A 141 7.79 6.95 25.71
C MET A 141 8.86 5.93 25.33
N SER A 142 8.46 4.65 25.27
CA SER A 142 9.34 3.57 24.86
C SER A 142 9.91 3.81 23.46
N ARG A 143 9.05 4.24 22.52
CA ARG A 143 9.45 4.55 21.14
C ARG A 143 10.31 5.80 21.03
N GLN A 144 10.00 6.85 21.79
CA GLN A 144 10.78 8.07 21.84
C GLN A 144 12.19 7.80 22.41
N ALA A 145 12.29 7.03 23.50
CA ALA A 145 13.56 6.62 24.09
C ALA A 145 14.40 5.73 23.15
N ALA A 146 13.73 4.99 22.26
CA ALA A 146 14.35 4.25 21.17
C ALA A 146 14.72 5.13 19.94
N GLY A 147 14.43 6.44 19.97
CA GLY A 147 14.79 7.40 18.92
C GLY A 147 13.79 7.52 17.77
N ALA A 148 12.54 7.06 17.94
CA ALA A 148 11.50 7.21 16.91
C ALA A 148 11.06 8.69 16.73
N ARG A 149 10.67 9.06 15.50
CA ARG A 149 10.08 10.38 15.20
C ARG A 149 8.61 10.40 15.58
N ILE A 150 8.34 10.51 16.88
CA ILE A 150 6.99 10.46 17.44
C ILE A 150 6.75 11.67 18.36
N VAL A 151 5.55 12.25 18.32
CA VAL A 151 5.11 13.32 19.23
C VAL A 151 3.77 12.98 19.86
N LEU A 152 3.60 13.23 21.16
CA LEU A 152 2.34 13.01 21.87
C LEU A 152 1.41 14.23 21.75
N ALA A 153 0.14 13.97 21.41
CA ALA A 153 -0.94 14.96 21.40
C ALA A 153 -1.98 14.63 22.50
N ASP A 154 -1.87 15.31 23.65
CA ASP A 154 -2.78 15.10 24.78
C ASP A 154 -4.14 15.77 24.55
N MET A 155 -5.13 14.96 24.17
CA MET A 155 -6.51 15.38 23.94
C MET A 155 -7.33 15.41 25.23
N PHE A 156 -6.93 14.62 26.24
CA PHE A 156 -7.74 14.33 27.42
C PHE A 156 -7.84 15.52 28.38
N THR A 157 -6.87 16.44 28.36
CA THR A 157 -6.79 17.58 29.28
C THR A 157 -7.45 18.87 28.78
N PHE A 158 -7.75 18.98 27.47
CA PHE A 158 -8.26 20.22 26.86
C PHE A 158 -9.70 20.11 26.34
N ILE A 159 -10.10 18.90 25.93
CA ILE A 159 -11.47 18.61 25.48
C ILE A 159 -12.22 17.97 26.65
N SER A 160 -13.38 18.51 27.01
CA SER A 160 -14.18 18.01 28.14
C SER A 160 -15.41 17.22 27.69
N ALA A 161 -15.97 16.42 28.60
CA ALA A 161 -17.08 15.51 28.30
C ALA A 161 -18.37 16.23 27.85
N ASP A 162 -18.56 17.49 28.23
CA ASP A 162 -19.68 18.35 27.80
C ASP A 162 -19.55 18.85 26.35
N GLU A 163 -18.38 18.66 25.74
CA GLU A 163 -18.08 19.00 24.35
C GLU A 163 -18.26 17.77 23.43
N LEU A 164 -18.88 16.71 23.94
CA LEU A 164 -19.24 15.50 23.20
C LEU A 164 -20.75 15.46 22.97
N GLN A 165 -21.20 15.27 21.73
CA GLN A 165 -22.63 15.27 21.40
C GLN A 165 -23.37 14.04 21.93
N ASP A 166 -22.71 12.89 21.95
CA ASP A 166 -23.30 11.59 22.31
C ASP A 166 -22.46 10.82 23.33
N GLY A 167 -21.56 11.51 24.01
CA GLY A 167 -20.64 10.90 24.95
C GLY A 167 -19.37 10.32 24.34
N THR A 168 -19.23 10.31 23.01
CA THR A 168 -18.05 9.80 22.28
C THR A 168 -17.53 10.78 21.24
N HIS A 169 -18.41 11.36 20.42
CA HIS A 169 -18.05 12.20 19.28
C HIS A 169 -18.09 13.69 19.67
N PRO A 170 -17.04 14.48 19.34
CA PRO A 170 -17.02 15.91 19.59
C PRO A 170 -18.17 16.69 18.93
N THR A 171 -18.53 17.83 19.54
CA THR A 171 -19.24 18.92 18.85
C THR A 171 -18.31 19.59 17.84
N ASP A 172 -18.85 20.48 16.99
CA ASP A 172 -18.01 21.29 16.08
C ASP A 172 -16.93 22.06 16.86
N GLU A 173 -17.29 22.67 18.00
CA GLU A 173 -16.33 23.36 18.89
C GLU A 173 -15.30 22.39 19.51
N GLY A 174 -15.71 21.17 19.85
CA GLY A 174 -14.80 20.13 20.33
C GLY A 174 -13.79 19.67 19.26
N TYR A 175 -14.22 19.58 18.00
CA TYR A 175 -13.33 19.29 16.88
C TYR A 175 -12.33 20.43 16.60
N ASP A 176 -12.73 21.69 16.75
CA ASP A 176 -11.82 22.85 16.64
C ASP A 176 -10.74 22.83 17.72
N LYS A 177 -11.11 22.45 18.96
CA LYS A 177 -10.15 22.23 20.04
C LYS A 177 -9.20 21.07 19.73
N MET A 178 -9.71 19.97 19.17
CA MET A 178 -8.88 18.85 18.74
C MET A 178 -7.85 19.27 17.68
N ALA A 179 -8.26 20.09 16.70
CA ALA A 179 -7.36 20.70 15.73
C ALA A 179 -6.26 21.56 16.38
N SER A 180 -6.59 22.28 17.47
CA SER A 180 -5.64 23.09 18.23
C SER A 180 -4.55 22.25 18.91
N VAL A 181 -4.92 21.09 19.46
CA VAL A 181 -3.96 20.14 20.06
C VAL A 181 -3.06 19.51 18.98
N TRP A 182 -3.64 19.09 17.84
CA TRP A 182 -2.86 18.60 16.71
C TRP A 182 -1.86 19.63 16.19
N TRP A 183 -2.31 20.87 15.99
CA TRP A 183 -1.46 21.97 15.56
C TRP A 183 -0.28 22.18 16.50
N ALA A 184 -0.52 22.22 17.82
CA ALA A 184 0.56 22.36 18.80
C ALA A 184 1.56 21.19 18.74
N ALA A 185 1.10 19.95 18.56
CA ALA A 185 1.97 18.79 18.41
C ALA A 185 2.79 18.82 17.10
N ILE A 186 2.21 19.32 15.99
CA ILE A 186 2.95 19.53 14.73
C ILE A 186 4.05 20.58 14.91
N GLN A 187 3.77 21.65 15.67
CA GLN A 187 4.79 22.65 15.99
C GLN A 187 5.93 22.06 16.85
N SER A 188 5.64 21.16 17.79
CA SER A 188 6.67 20.41 18.52
C SER A 188 7.50 19.55 17.58
N ALA A 189 6.86 18.76 16.71
CA ALA A 189 7.57 17.96 15.71
C ALA A 189 8.49 18.80 14.80
N GLN A 190 8.07 20.02 14.46
CA GLN A 190 8.90 20.97 13.72
C GLN A 190 10.10 21.46 14.54
N SER A 191 9.89 21.83 15.81
CA SER A 191 10.95 22.25 16.74
C SER A 191 12.02 21.16 16.91
N ASP A 192 11.59 19.90 16.91
CA ASP A 192 12.43 18.73 17.12
C ASP A 192 13.15 18.27 15.85
N GLY A 193 12.83 18.90 14.71
CA GLY A 193 13.38 18.56 13.40
C GLY A 193 12.88 17.22 12.86
N PHE A 194 11.70 16.75 13.30
CA PHE A 194 11.14 15.47 12.87
C PHE A 194 10.46 15.55 11.51
N LEU A 195 9.90 16.71 11.15
CA LEU A 195 9.21 16.90 9.87
C LEU A 195 10.17 16.85 8.67
N SER A 196 9.82 16.04 7.68
CA SER A 196 10.49 15.96 6.39
C SER A 196 9.49 16.08 5.22
N PRO A 197 9.92 16.49 4.02
CA PRO A 197 9.08 16.45 2.82
C PRO A 197 8.49 15.04 2.57
N PRO A 198 7.33 14.92 1.91
CA PRO A 198 6.80 13.64 1.44
C PRO A 198 7.77 12.97 0.46
N LEU A 199 7.73 11.63 0.43
CA LEU A 199 8.45 10.87 -0.58
C LEU A 199 7.77 11.06 -1.93
N ASP A 200 8.55 11.36 -2.97
CA ASP A 200 8.03 11.44 -4.34
C ASP A 200 7.72 10.02 -4.85
N ILE A 201 6.44 9.71 -4.99
CA ILE A 201 5.93 8.43 -5.48
C ILE A 201 5.43 8.49 -6.93
N GLY A 202 5.60 9.63 -7.62
CA GLY A 202 5.13 9.80 -9.00
C GLY A 202 3.61 9.89 -9.17
N VAL A 203 2.85 10.01 -8.06
CA VAL A 203 1.40 10.26 -8.02
C VAL A 203 1.15 11.68 -7.52
N SER A 204 0.17 12.38 -8.10
CA SER A 204 -0.18 13.74 -7.68
C SER A 204 -0.94 13.73 -6.35
N ASP A 205 -0.45 14.51 -5.40
CA ASP A 205 -0.92 14.65 -4.03
C ASP A 205 -2.29 15.40 -3.89
N GLN A 206 -3.37 15.13 -4.65
CA GLN A 206 -4.64 15.92 -4.53
C GLN A 206 -5.96 15.24 -5.01
N ALA A 207 -6.10 13.91 -5.18
CA ALA A 207 -7.24 13.30 -5.89
C ALA A 207 -8.47 12.91 -5.02
N ASN A 208 -9.62 13.55 -5.26
CA ASN A 208 -10.97 13.00 -5.04
C ASN A 208 -11.18 11.82 -6.02
N ASN A 209 -11.83 10.74 -5.56
CA ASN A 209 -12.01 9.50 -6.34
C ASN A 209 -13.43 9.32 -6.91
N THR A 210 -14.39 10.19 -6.55
CA THR A 210 -15.76 10.14 -7.10
C THR A 210 -16.11 11.44 -7.83
N CYS A 211 -16.10 11.41 -9.17
CA CYS A 211 -16.55 12.52 -10.00
C CYS A 211 -16.80 12.09 -11.45
N GLU A 212 -17.65 12.83 -12.16
CA GLU A 212 -17.89 12.67 -13.60
C GLU A 212 -16.56 12.73 -14.37
N LYS A 213 -16.34 11.78 -15.28
CA LYS A 213 -15.19 11.83 -16.19
C LYS A 213 -15.34 13.02 -17.14
N VAL A 214 -14.40 13.95 -17.10
CA VAL A 214 -14.34 15.09 -18.02
C VAL A 214 -13.38 14.81 -19.18
N TYR A 215 -13.73 15.25 -20.39
CA TYR A 215 -12.86 15.12 -21.56
C TYR A 215 -11.46 15.68 -21.29
N ALA A 216 -10.43 14.92 -21.65
CA ALA A 216 -9.02 15.25 -21.45
C ALA A 216 -8.56 15.44 -19.98
N SER A 217 -9.40 15.17 -18.96
CA SER A 217 -8.91 15.09 -17.58
C SER A 217 -7.94 13.90 -17.43
N GLY A 218 -6.80 14.12 -16.77
CA GLY A 218 -5.72 13.14 -16.64
C GLY A 218 -4.63 13.20 -17.72
N GLU A 219 -4.74 14.11 -18.71
CA GLU A 219 -3.70 14.29 -19.76
C GLU A 219 -2.35 14.79 -19.21
N ASP A 220 -2.37 15.51 -18.10
CA ASP A 220 -1.20 15.93 -17.34
C ASP A 220 -0.64 14.83 -16.43
N HIS A 221 -1.32 13.69 -16.30
CA HIS A 221 -0.96 12.57 -15.42
C HIS A 221 -0.84 11.29 -16.25
N TYR A 222 0.18 11.26 -17.12
CA TYR A 222 0.47 10.10 -17.96
C TYR A 222 1.85 9.52 -17.67
N ALA A 223 1.98 8.21 -17.77
CA ALA A 223 3.25 7.52 -17.62
C ALA A 223 3.37 6.34 -18.59
N GLN A 224 4.61 5.99 -18.95
CA GLN A 224 4.87 4.68 -19.54
C GLN A 224 4.72 3.63 -18.44
N THR A 225 3.66 2.85 -18.47
CA THR A 225 3.37 1.85 -17.45
C THR A 225 3.94 0.48 -17.80
N GLN A 226 4.17 0.16 -19.08
CA GLN A 226 4.73 -1.13 -19.50
C GLN A 226 5.90 -1.00 -20.48
N ARG A 227 6.92 -1.85 -20.30
CA ARG A 227 8.16 -1.83 -21.14
C ARG A 227 8.14 -2.79 -22.32
N GLY A 228 7.08 -3.56 -22.52
CA GLY A 228 7.07 -4.67 -23.47
C GLY A 228 7.36 -6.00 -22.80
N SER A 229 6.34 -6.87 -22.79
CA SER A 229 6.45 -8.26 -22.34
C SER A 229 5.64 -9.19 -23.27
N GLY A 230 5.69 -10.49 -23.04
CA GLY A 230 4.92 -11.47 -23.82
C GLY A 230 5.60 -11.95 -25.11
N THR A 231 4.96 -12.94 -25.73
CA THR A 231 5.44 -13.61 -26.95
C THR A 231 4.43 -13.48 -28.09
N ASP A 232 4.93 -13.33 -29.31
CA ASP A 232 4.16 -13.48 -30.54
C ASP A 232 4.44 -14.85 -31.19
N ASP A 233 3.71 -15.18 -32.26
CA ASP A 233 3.97 -16.38 -33.07
C ASP A 233 5.00 -16.15 -34.20
N GLY A 234 5.76 -15.05 -34.13
CA GLY A 234 6.80 -14.70 -35.07
C GLY A 234 6.30 -14.15 -36.41
N SER A 235 7.19 -14.07 -37.40
CA SER A 235 6.82 -13.70 -38.78
C SER A 235 6.25 -14.91 -39.52
N TYR A 236 5.31 -14.68 -40.44
CA TYR A 236 4.78 -15.75 -41.30
C TYR A 236 5.90 -16.40 -42.12
N VAL A 237 5.99 -17.73 -42.04
CA VAL A 237 6.87 -18.55 -42.85
C VAL A 237 6.01 -19.51 -43.67
N HIS A 238 5.98 -19.29 -44.98
CA HIS A 238 5.22 -20.14 -45.88
C HIS A 238 5.89 -21.49 -46.10
N THR A 239 5.11 -22.56 -45.96
CA THR A 239 5.42 -23.89 -46.47
C THR A 239 4.16 -24.48 -47.09
N SER A 240 4.33 -25.37 -48.07
CA SER A 240 3.19 -26.01 -48.72
C SER A 240 3.48 -27.44 -49.15
N GLN A 241 2.40 -28.21 -49.30
CA GLN A 241 2.42 -29.59 -49.74
C GLN A 241 1.64 -29.73 -51.05
N ASP A 242 2.28 -30.25 -52.09
CA ASP A 242 1.61 -30.59 -53.35
C ASP A 242 0.62 -31.74 -53.15
N MET A 243 -0.67 -31.49 -53.41
CA MET A 243 -1.75 -32.46 -53.30
C MET A 243 -2.14 -33.06 -54.66
N GLY A 244 -1.55 -32.59 -55.76
CA GLY A 244 -1.86 -33.03 -57.10
C GLY A 244 -3.19 -32.48 -57.63
N ARG A 245 -3.69 -33.11 -58.69
CA ARG A 245 -4.99 -32.82 -59.30
C ARG A 245 -6.11 -33.43 -58.46
N LEU A 246 -6.93 -32.59 -57.82
CA LEU A 246 -8.02 -33.01 -56.96
C LEU A 246 -9.34 -33.16 -57.70
N LEU A 247 -9.62 -32.25 -58.64
CA LEU A 247 -10.87 -32.21 -59.39
C LEU A 247 -10.59 -32.04 -60.89
N LYS A 248 -11.29 -32.82 -61.73
CA LYS A 248 -11.44 -32.53 -63.15
C LYS A 248 -12.69 -31.66 -63.34
N ILE A 249 -12.50 -30.40 -63.70
CA ILE A 249 -13.56 -29.39 -63.79
C ILE A 249 -14.39 -29.61 -65.06
N ALA A 250 -13.73 -29.69 -66.23
CA ALA A 250 -14.40 -29.81 -67.51
C ALA A 250 -13.50 -30.37 -68.63
N SER A 251 -14.13 -30.88 -69.70
CA SER A 251 -13.48 -31.22 -70.98
C SER A 251 -14.09 -30.36 -72.10
N ILE A 252 -13.53 -29.18 -72.36
CA ILE A 252 -14.11 -28.22 -73.33
C ILE A 252 -13.06 -27.54 -74.20
N ALA A 253 -13.50 -26.89 -75.27
CA ALA A 253 -12.64 -26.06 -76.10
C ALA A 253 -12.42 -24.68 -75.46
N GLY A 254 -11.18 -24.20 -75.49
CA GLY A 254 -10.80 -22.93 -74.86
C GLY A 254 -10.52 -23.05 -73.37
N ASP A 255 -10.15 -21.92 -72.78
CA ASP A 255 -9.74 -21.80 -71.39
C ASP A 255 -10.90 -21.42 -70.47
N ILE A 256 -10.75 -21.63 -69.17
CA ILE A 256 -11.85 -21.45 -68.19
C ILE A 256 -11.51 -20.56 -67.00
N GLU A 257 -10.28 -20.09 -66.91
CA GLU A 257 -9.69 -19.45 -65.73
C GLU A 257 -10.42 -18.18 -65.27
N ASP A 258 -11.01 -17.43 -66.20
CA ASP A 258 -11.73 -16.17 -65.94
C ASP A 258 -12.98 -16.38 -65.06
N GLY A 259 -13.58 -17.57 -65.08
CA GLY A 259 -14.81 -17.87 -64.35
C GLY A 259 -14.63 -18.67 -63.07
N ILE A 260 -13.41 -19.11 -62.76
CA ILE A 260 -13.14 -19.97 -61.58
C ILE A 260 -12.84 -19.10 -60.37
N ASN A 261 -13.53 -19.39 -59.26
CA ASN A 261 -13.35 -18.77 -57.95
C ASN A 261 -13.43 -19.83 -56.85
N MET A 262 -12.97 -19.45 -55.65
CA MET A 262 -13.15 -20.18 -54.41
C MET A 262 -14.05 -19.33 -53.50
N ALA A 263 -14.99 -19.97 -52.82
CA ALA A 263 -15.91 -19.27 -51.91
C ALA A 263 -16.52 -20.22 -50.88
N GLN A 264 -16.72 -19.74 -49.66
CA GLN A 264 -17.39 -20.49 -48.60
C GLN A 264 -18.92 -20.34 -48.70
N LEU A 265 -19.58 -21.20 -49.47
CA LEU A 265 -21.02 -21.09 -49.75
C LEU A 265 -21.89 -21.94 -48.83
N VAL A 266 -21.35 -23.05 -48.31
CA VAL A 266 -22.09 -24.01 -47.49
C VAL A 266 -21.30 -24.42 -46.26
N ASN A 267 -21.91 -24.30 -45.07
CA ASN A 267 -21.34 -24.87 -43.84
C ASN A 267 -21.81 -26.32 -43.65
N LEU A 268 -21.20 -27.27 -44.38
CA LEU A 268 -21.66 -28.66 -44.48
C LEU A 268 -21.76 -29.41 -43.14
N TYR A 269 -20.93 -29.06 -42.17
CA TYR A 269 -20.85 -29.76 -40.86
C TYR A 269 -21.28 -28.90 -39.68
N GLY A 270 -21.79 -27.68 -39.92
CA GLY A 270 -22.19 -26.76 -38.86
C GLY A 270 -21.02 -26.35 -37.95
N GLY A 271 -19.81 -26.28 -38.52
CA GLY A 271 -18.60 -25.90 -37.80
C GLY A 271 -18.48 -24.38 -37.62
N PRO A 272 -17.58 -23.92 -36.75
CA PRO A 272 -17.26 -22.51 -36.58
C PRO A 272 -16.50 -21.94 -37.79
N ARG A 273 -16.43 -20.62 -37.93
CA ARG A 273 -15.88 -19.94 -39.11
C ARG A 273 -14.41 -20.30 -39.40
N GLU A 274 -13.61 -20.59 -38.37
CA GLU A 274 -12.20 -21.01 -38.46
C GLU A 274 -12.00 -22.39 -39.11
N GLY A 275 -13.05 -23.22 -39.11
CA GLY A 275 -13.04 -24.53 -39.77
C GLY A 275 -13.73 -24.53 -41.12
N ALA A 276 -14.13 -23.36 -41.63
CA ALA A 276 -14.89 -23.28 -42.84
C ALA A 276 -14.03 -23.36 -44.09
N LEU A 277 -14.56 -24.01 -45.12
CA LEU A 277 -13.84 -24.35 -46.33
C LEU A 277 -14.57 -23.86 -47.56
N ASP A 278 -13.77 -23.65 -48.60
CA ASP A 278 -14.25 -23.09 -49.85
C ASP A 278 -14.67 -24.20 -50.81
N GLU A 279 -15.82 -23.96 -51.45
CA GLU A 279 -16.22 -24.63 -52.66
C GLU A 279 -15.51 -24.04 -53.88
N LEU A 280 -15.32 -24.87 -54.91
CA LEU A 280 -14.91 -24.36 -56.22
C LEU A 280 -16.16 -23.91 -56.97
N VAL A 281 -16.14 -22.67 -57.45
CA VAL A 281 -17.26 -22.05 -58.15
C VAL A 281 -16.84 -21.67 -59.57
N TRP A 282 -17.67 -22.02 -60.54
CA TRP A 282 -17.45 -21.72 -61.95
C TRP A 282 -18.61 -20.95 -62.57
N THR A 283 -18.39 -19.68 -62.91
CA THR A 283 -19.35 -18.87 -63.67
C THR A 283 -19.03 -18.91 -65.15
N ARG A 284 -20.06 -19.18 -65.97
CA ARG A 284 -19.97 -19.27 -67.42
C ARG A 284 -20.85 -18.21 -68.06
N ASP A 285 -20.22 -17.34 -68.86
CA ASP A 285 -20.92 -16.28 -69.60
C ASP A 285 -22.02 -16.86 -70.48
N GLY A 286 -23.26 -16.43 -70.23
CA GLY A 286 -24.45 -16.84 -70.99
C GLY A 286 -25.00 -18.23 -70.67
N ASP A 287 -24.47 -18.93 -69.66
CA ASP A 287 -24.94 -20.27 -69.25
C ASP A 287 -25.38 -20.29 -67.78
N GLY A 288 -24.53 -19.90 -66.82
CA GLY A 288 -24.86 -19.88 -65.39
C GLY A 288 -23.66 -20.08 -64.47
N THR A 289 -23.91 -20.17 -63.17
CA THR A 289 -22.88 -20.42 -62.14
C THR A 289 -23.06 -21.82 -61.56
N TYR A 290 -21.94 -22.54 -61.43
CA TYR A 290 -21.88 -23.92 -60.95
C TYR A 290 -20.98 -24.01 -59.72
N MET A 291 -21.40 -24.77 -58.71
CA MET A 291 -20.64 -25.02 -57.49
C MET A 291 -20.24 -26.50 -57.44
N PHE A 292 -18.99 -26.76 -57.07
CA PHE A 292 -18.48 -28.09 -56.74
C PHE A 292 -18.29 -28.14 -55.23
N LEU A 293 -19.15 -28.90 -54.54
CA LEU A 293 -19.14 -29.02 -53.09
C LEU A 293 -17.84 -29.69 -52.61
N ASN A 294 -17.14 -29.06 -51.66
CA ASN A 294 -15.95 -29.63 -51.02
C ASN A 294 -16.37 -30.42 -49.76
N GLU A 295 -16.14 -31.74 -49.74
CA GLU A 295 -16.46 -32.62 -48.60
C GLU A 295 -15.40 -32.60 -47.48
N ASN A 296 -14.77 -31.44 -47.26
CA ASN A 296 -13.90 -31.11 -46.13
C ASN A 296 -12.56 -31.89 -46.05
N ASN A 297 -11.99 -32.21 -47.22
CA ASN A 297 -10.67 -32.84 -47.35
C ASN A 297 -10.11 -32.76 -48.79
N GLY A 298 -10.56 -31.79 -49.59
CA GLY A 298 -10.17 -31.69 -51.00
C GLY A 298 -10.82 -32.74 -51.91
N ILE A 299 -11.85 -33.43 -51.44
CA ILE A 299 -12.73 -34.26 -52.26
C ILE A 299 -13.93 -33.41 -52.70
N TYR A 300 -14.20 -33.39 -53.99
CA TYR A 300 -15.29 -32.63 -54.58
C TYR A 300 -16.40 -33.53 -55.11
N ASP A 301 -17.66 -33.16 -54.86
CA ASP A 301 -18.83 -33.79 -55.48
C ASP A 301 -19.07 -33.25 -56.91
N SER A 302 -20.06 -33.80 -57.60
CA SER A 302 -20.54 -33.36 -58.90
C SER A 302 -21.05 -31.92 -58.85
N SER A 303 -20.81 -31.16 -59.91
CA SER A 303 -21.25 -29.76 -59.99
C SER A 303 -22.76 -29.62 -59.89
N VAL A 304 -23.22 -28.62 -59.13
CA VAL A 304 -24.63 -28.19 -59.06
C VAL A 304 -24.75 -26.75 -59.55
N MET A 305 -25.75 -26.46 -60.37
CA MET A 305 -26.04 -25.08 -60.80
C MET A 305 -26.69 -24.29 -59.66
N ILE A 306 -26.16 -23.10 -59.37
CA ILE A 306 -26.64 -22.21 -58.31
C ILE A 306 -27.25 -20.93 -58.90
N ASP A 307 -28.35 -20.45 -58.31
CA ASP A 307 -29.03 -19.22 -58.73
C ASP A 307 -28.57 -18.04 -57.87
N VAL A 308 -27.59 -17.30 -58.38
CA VAL A 308 -26.97 -16.13 -57.72
C VAL A 308 -27.82 -14.86 -57.80
N ARG A 309 -29.00 -14.91 -58.45
CA ARG A 309 -29.97 -13.81 -58.64
C ARG A 309 -29.51 -12.60 -59.46
N ILE A 310 -28.21 -12.35 -59.57
CA ILE A 310 -27.65 -11.20 -60.28
C ILE A 310 -26.93 -11.66 -61.54
N PRO A 311 -27.28 -11.17 -62.75
CA PRO A 311 -26.52 -11.46 -63.95
C PRO A 311 -25.18 -10.72 -63.92
N CYS A 312 -24.08 -11.46 -63.99
CA CYS A 312 -22.73 -10.92 -64.01
C CYS A 312 -21.87 -11.63 -65.07
N LEU A 313 -20.96 -10.90 -65.71
CA LEU A 313 -19.92 -11.52 -66.54
C LEU A 313 -18.88 -12.19 -65.63
N ALA A 314 -18.36 -13.34 -66.04
CA ALA A 314 -17.41 -14.15 -65.28
C ALA A 314 -16.26 -13.32 -64.68
N LYS A 315 -15.65 -12.43 -65.48
CA LYS A 315 -14.56 -11.54 -65.07
C LYS A 315 -14.89 -10.51 -63.97
N GLY A 316 -16.17 -10.30 -63.67
CA GLY A 316 -16.66 -9.39 -62.64
C GLY A 316 -17.24 -10.10 -61.43
N VAL A 317 -17.22 -11.43 -61.41
CA VAL A 317 -17.70 -12.23 -60.29
C VAL A 317 -16.63 -12.28 -59.20
N HIS A 318 -17.04 -11.93 -57.99
CA HIS A 318 -16.27 -12.03 -56.76
C HIS A 318 -17.14 -12.65 -55.67
N TRP A 319 -16.48 -13.10 -54.61
CA TRP A 319 -17.11 -13.72 -53.45
C TRP A 319 -16.48 -13.14 -52.19
N GLY A 320 -17.29 -13.00 -51.14
CA GLY A 320 -16.84 -12.51 -49.85
C GLY A 320 -17.98 -12.18 -48.91
N ASP A 321 -17.74 -12.31 -47.61
CA ASP A 321 -18.71 -12.05 -46.56
C ASP A 321 -18.96 -10.54 -46.36
N VAL A 322 -20.12 -10.03 -46.78
CA VAL A 322 -20.51 -8.60 -46.67
C VAL A 322 -21.18 -8.30 -45.33
N ASN A 323 -21.88 -9.28 -44.76
CA ASN A 323 -22.75 -9.09 -43.60
C ASN A 323 -22.19 -9.66 -42.28
N ASN A 324 -21.03 -10.31 -42.34
CA ASN A 324 -20.34 -11.02 -41.26
C ASN A 324 -21.13 -12.21 -40.68
N ASP A 325 -21.86 -12.95 -41.52
CA ASP A 325 -22.59 -14.15 -41.10
C ASP A 325 -21.78 -15.45 -41.25
N GLY A 326 -20.55 -15.33 -41.76
CA GLY A 326 -19.63 -16.43 -41.96
C GLY A 326 -19.94 -17.23 -43.22
N LEU A 327 -20.74 -16.75 -44.16
CA LEU A 327 -20.88 -17.30 -45.51
C LEU A 327 -20.49 -16.23 -46.53
N ASP A 328 -19.85 -16.66 -47.62
CA ASP A 328 -19.53 -15.73 -48.70
C ASP A 328 -20.78 -15.36 -49.51
N ASP A 329 -20.91 -14.07 -49.78
CA ASP A 329 -21.95 -13.49 -50.61
C ASP A 329 -21.53 -13.42 -52.07
N PHE A 330 -22.51 -13.41 -52.98
CA PHE A 330 -22.24 -13.19 -54.39
C PHE A 330 -22.04 -11.70 -54.65
N ILE A 331 -20.88 -11.34 -55.22
CA ILE A 331 -20.52 -9.96 -55.54
C ILE A 331 -20.30 -9.84 -57.05
N CYS A 332 -20.98 -8.88 -57.68
CA CYS A 332 -20.73 -8.50 -59.06
C CYS A 332 -20.13 -7.09 -59.12
N ILE A 333 -18.91 -6.99 -59.64
CA ILE A 333 -18.29 -5.71 -59.98
C ILE A 333 -18.60 -5.39 -61.44
N GLY A 334 -19.31 -4.30 -61.68
CA GLY A 334 -19.62 -3.78 -63.01
C GLY A 334 -18.37 -3.36 -63.77
N ALA A 335 -18.48 -3.21 -65.10
CA ALA A 335 -17.36 -2.78 -65.94
C ALA A 335 -16.80 -1.39 -65.54
N ASP A 336 -17.67 -0.55 -64.98
CA ASP A 336 -17.38 0.78 -64.42
C ASP A 336 -16.87 0.75 -62.96
N GLY A 337 -16.81 -0.43 -62.33
CA GLY A 337 -16.36 -0.62 -60.95
C GLY A 337 -17.47 -0.55 -59.89
N ALA A 338 -18.74 -0.34 -60.25
CA ALA A 338 -19.85 -0.39 -59.29
C ALA A 338 -20.02 -1.80 -58.69
N MET A 339 -20.41 -1.90 -57.42
CA MET A 339 -20.57 -3.18 -56.71
C MET A 339 -22.05 -3.51 -56.49
N TYR A 340 -22.46 -4.70 -56.90
CA TYR A 340 -23.79 -5.28 -56.67
C TYR A 340 -23.66 -6.56 -55.86
N VAL A 341 -24.58 -6.81 -54.93
CA VAL A 341 -24.48 -7.92 -53.98
C VAL A 341 -25.77 -8.73 -53.93
N ALA A 342 -25.65 -10.06 -53.88
CA ALA A 342 -26.71 -10.95 -53.46
C ALA A 342 -26.26 -11.73 -52.22
N ILE A 343 -27.01 -11.57 -51.13
CA ILE A 343 -26.68 -12.14 -49.82
C ILE A 343 -26.97 -13.64 -49.81
N ASN A 344 -26.03 -14.44 -49.30
CA ASN A 344 -26.20 -15.86 -49.06
C ASN A 344 -27.12 -16.05 -47.84
N ARG A 345 -28.21 -16.79 -48.01
CA ARG A 345 -29.20 -17.08 -46.96
C ARG A 345 -29.07 -18.50 -46.43
N GLY A 346 -27.87 -19.07 -46.56
CA GLY A 346 -27.58 -20.45 -46.25
C GLY A 346 -28.03 -21.40 -47.37
N SER A 347 -28.06 -22.69 -47.05
CA SER A 347 -28.29 -23.75 -48.04
C SER A 347 -29.51 -24.62 -47.74
N VAL A 348 -30.10 -25.18 -48.80
CA VAL A 348 -31.14 -26.21 -48.73
C VAL A 348 -30.62 -27.43 -49.48
N ASN A 349 -30.50 -28.57 -48.79
CA ASN A 349 -29.87 -29.80 -49.33
C ASN A 349 -28.48 -29.53 -49.95
N ASN A 350 -27.63 -28.78 -49.24
CA ASN A 350 -26.28 -28.38 -49.65
C ASN A 350 -26.23 -27.53 -50.93
N VAL A 351 -27.34 -26.86 -51.30
CA VAL A 351 -27.37 -25.87 -52.39
C VAL A 351 -27.62 -24.49 -51.80
N PRO A 352 -26.72 -23.51 -51.97
CA PRO A 352 -26.86 -22.17 -51.40
C PRO A 352 -28.03 -21.41 -52.04
N THR A 353 -28.62 -20.50 -51.27
CA THR A 353 -29.73 -19.66 -51.70
C THR A 353 -29.35 -18.19 -51.58
N PHE A 354 -29.58 -17.41 -52.64
CA PHE A 354 -29.19 -16.00 -52.68
C PHE A 354 -30.39 -15.06 -52.74
N GLN A 355 -30.22 -13.88 -52.12
CA GLN A 355 -31.14 -12.76 -52.18
C GLN A 355 -30.44 -11.52 -52.75
N ASP A 356 -30.86 -11.06 -53.94
CA ASP A 356 -30.39 -9.80 -54.53
C ASP A 356 -30.79 -8.59 -53.67
N ILE A 357 -29.80 -7.79 -53.26
CA ILE A 357 -29.99 -6.54 -52.53
C ILE A 357 -29.61 -5.30 -53.34
N GLY A 358 -29.23 -5.47 -54.61
CA GLY A 358 -28.92 -4.42 -55.56
C GLY A 358 -27.52 -3.85 -55.41
N GLN A 359 -27.36 -2.59 -55.83
CA GLN A 359 -26.09 -1.87 -55.80
C GLN A 359 -25.76 -1.42 -54.37
N VAL A 360 -24.56 -1.77 -53.89
CA VAL A 360 -24.07 -1.39 -52.55
C VAL A 360 -22.95 -0.36 -52.60
N MET A 361 -22.21 -0.27 -53.71
CA MET A 361 -21.20 0.76 -53.94
C MET A 361 -21.35 1.34 -55.35
N ALA A 362 -21.33 2.66 -55.46
CA ALA A 362 -21.34 3.34 -56.75
C ALA A 362 -19.99 3.24 -57.46
N ALA A 363 -19.99 3.40 -58.78
CA ALA A 363 -18.75 3.51 -59.53
C ALA A 363 -17.89 4.67 -58.98
N PRO A 364 -16.59 4.45 -58.74
CA PRO A 364 -15.73 5.42 -58.07
C PRO A 364 -15.46 6.69 -58.89
N GLY A 365 -15.72 6.66 -60.21
CA GLY A 365 -15.47 7.76 -61.13
C GLY A 365 -13.97 7.92 -61.49
N GLY A 366 -13.66 8.92 -62.32
CA GLY A 366 -12.32 9.04 -62.93
C GLY A 366 -12.07 7.98 -64.01
N ASP A 367 -10.83 7.86 -64.49
CA ASP A 367 -10.44 6.85 -65.48
C ASP A 367 -10.29 5.43 -64.87
N MET A 368 -10.85 5.19 -63.67
CA MET A 368 -10.82 3.89 -62.96
C MET A 368 -12.00 3.00 -63.36
N SER A 369 -11.77 1.69 -63.39
CA SER A 369 -12.76 0.69 -63.85
C SER A 369 -12.66 -0.62 -63.06
N GLN A 370 -13.41 -1.64 -63.48
CA GLN A 370 -13.42 -2.99 -62.88
C GLN A 370 -12.03 -3.53 -62.50
N ILE A 371 -11.01 -3.30 -63.34
CA ILE A 371 -9.64 -3.82 -63.11
C ILE A 371 -8.96 -3.23 -61.88
N ASN A 372 -9.35 -2.01 -61.47
CA ASN A 372 -8.81 -1.29 -60.33
C ASN A 372 -9.44 -1.76 -59.00
N VAL A 373 -10.57 -2.46 -59.03
CA VAL A 373 -11.25 -2.90 -57.80
C VAL A 373 -10.56 -4.12 -57.22
N LYS A 374 -10.32 -4.11 -55.90
CA LYS A 374 -9.88 -5.23 -55.09
C LYS A 374 -10.74 -5.28 -53.82
N LEU A 375 -11.07 -6.47 -53.36
CA LEU A 375 -11.90 -6.69 -52.19
C LEU A 375 -11.13 -7.52 -51.17
N GLY A 376 -11.29 -7.21 -49.89
CA GLY A 376 -10.65 -7.91 -48.78
C GLY A 376 -11.00 -7.25 -47.45
N ASP A 377 -10.96 -7.99 -46.35
CA ASP A 377 -11.13 -7.45 -45.01
C ASP A 377 -9.80 -6.84 -44.53
N ILE A 378 -9.69 -5.51 -44.57
CA ILE A 378 -8.43 -4.81 -44.29
C ILE A 378 -8.28 -4.53 -42.80
N ASP A 379 -9.37 -4.20 -42.10
CA ASP A 379 -9.30 -3.84 -40.69
C ASP A 379 -9.50 -5.03 -39.73
N GLY A 380 -9.97 -6.17 -40.26
CA GLY A 380 -10.11 -7.46 -39.60
C GLY A 380 -11.41 -7.60 -38.83
N ASP A 381 -12.49 -6.91 -39.21
CA ASP A 381 -13.79 -6.96 -38.53
C ASP A 381 -14.75 -8.05 -39.03
N GLY A 382 -14.31 -8.83 -40.01
CA GLY A 382 -15.03 -9.95 -40.62
C GLY A 382 -15.89 -9.57 -41.81
N ARG A 383 -15.94 -8.28 -42.18
CA ARG A 383 -16.70 -7.77 -43.34
C ARG A 383 -15.74 -7.40 -44.46
N ILE A 384 -16.14 -7.69 -45.69
CA ILE A 384 -15.32 -7.34 -46.85
C ILE A 384 -15.31 -5.83 -47.13
N ASP A 385 -14.12 -5.27 -47.34
CA ASP A 385 -13.91 -3.86 -47.69
C ASP A 385 -13.75 -3.66 -49.21
N TYR A 386 -14.03 -2.44 -49.66
CA TYR A 386 -13.90 -2.05 -51.06
C TYR A 386 -12.61 -1.26 -51.26
N CYS A 387 -11.71 -1.73 -52.11
CA CYS A 387 -10.42 -1.09 -52.37
C CYS A 387 -10.20 -0.78 -53.86
N LEU A 388 -9.48 0.30 -54.12
CA LEU A 388 -9.05 0.74 -55.44
C LEU A 388 -7.53 0.80 -55.50
N ILE A 389 -6.95 0.13 -56.49
CA ILE A 389 -5.53 0.23 -56.82
C ILE A 389 -5.31 1.23 -57.95
N ALA A 390 -4.46 2.23 -57.68
CA ALA A 390 -3.99 3.19 -58.67
C ALA A 390 -2.86 2.61 -59.53
N ASP A 391 -2.57 3.23 -60.68
CA ASP A 391 -1.54 2.75 -61.62
C ASP A 391 -0.13 2.73 -61.02
N ASN A 392 0.13 3.53 -59.98
CA ASN A 392 1.40 3.52 -59.24
C ASN A 392 1.47 2.38 -58.19
N GLY A 393 0.39 1.62 -58.02
CA GLY A 393 0.26 0.51 -57.08
C GLY A 393 -0.21 0.89 -55.67
N ASP A 394 -0.50 2.18 -55.40
CA ASP A 394 -1.11 2.59 -54.14
C ASP A 394 -2.54 2.07 -54.05
N ILE A 395 -2.95 1.64 -52.85
CA ILE A 395 -4.29 1.11 -52.62
C ILE A 395 -5.03 1.98 -51.62
N HIS A 396 -6.17 2.50 -52.05
CA HIS A 396 -7.13 3.26 -51.24
C HIS A 396 -8.33 2.37 -50.93
N CYS A 397 -8.73 2.25 -49.67
CA CYS A 397 -9.88 1.43 -49.28
C CYS A 397 -10.99 2.21 -48.57
N TRP A 398 -12.21 1.66 -48.63
CA TRP A 398 -13.37 2.06 -47.85
C TRP A 398 -13.85 0.87 -47.05
N ARG A 399 -13.95 1.07 -45.74
CA ARG A 399 -14.43 0.10 -44.77
C ARG A 399 -15.94 -0.12 -44.88
N ASN A 400 -16.37 -1.38 -44.79
CA ASN A 400 -17.76 -1.76 -44.63
C ASN A 400 -18.24 -1.58 -43.16
N GLY A 401 -18.78 -0.41 -42.81
CA GLY A 401 -19.37 -0.11 -41.50
C GLY A 401 -20.82 -0.61 -41.33
N GLY A 402 -21.19 -1.74 -41.94
CA GLY A 402 -22.54 -2.30 -41.93
C GLY A 402 -23.01 -2.80 -40.55
N GLN A 403 -24.30 -2.64 -40.24
CA GLN A 403 -24.95 -3.14 -39.00
C GLN A 403 -25.91 -4.32 -39.27
N SER A 404 -26.08 -4.69 -40.53
CA SER A 404 -26.96 -5.76 -41.02
C SER A 404 -26.38 -6.29 -42.34
N ASP A 405 -27.22 -6.49 -43.36
CA ASP A 405 -26.85 -7.14 -44.62
C ASP A 405 -25.85 -6.34 -45.48
N ALA A 406 -25.79 -5.01 -45.40
CA ALA A 406 -24.88 -4.22 -46.24
C ALA A 406 -24.55 -2.81 -45.70
N PRO A 407 -23.45 -2.17 -46.17
CA PRO A 407 -23.03 -0.81 -45.81
C PRO A 407 -23.84 0.29 -46.53
N THR A 408 -25.18 0.17 -46.55
CA THR A 408 -26.05 1.20 -47.15
C THR A 408 -27.05 1.73 -46.14
N SER A 409 -27.53 2.95 -46.39
CA SER A 409 -28.53 3.60 -45.52
C SER A 409 -29.81 2.77 -45.34
N THR A 410 -30.16 1.94 -46.32
CA THR A 410 -31.31 1.02 -46.25
C THR A 410 -31.15 -0.01 -45.14
N TYR A 411 -29.91 -0.45 -44.88
CA TYR A 411 -29.57 -1.45 -43.87
C TYR A 411 -28.87 -0.83 -42.64
N GLY A 412 -28.92 0.50 -42.50
CA GLY A 412 -28.30 1.22 -41.37
C GLY A 412 -26.78 1.24 -41.39
N GLY A 413 -26.14 0.86 -42.51
CA GLY A 413 -24.69 0.83 -42.68
C GLY A 413 -24.14 1.99 -43.52
N TYR A 414 -22.81 2.07 -43.59
CA TYR A 414 -22.10 3.09 -44.36
C TYR A 414 -20.72 2.60 -44.83
N TRP A 415 -20.24 3.17 -45.94
CA TRP A 415 -18.85 3.06 -46.36
C TRP A 415 -18.03 4.15 -45.69
N GLN A 416 -16.93 3.78 -45.04
CA GLN A 416 -16.06 4.72 -44.33
C GLN A 416 -14.68 4.77 -44.98
N ASP A 417 -14.22 5.96 -45.33
CA ASP A 417 -12.94 6.15 -46.01
C ASP A 417 -11.75 5.80 -45.09
N LEU A 418 -10.88 4.86 -45.51
CA LEU A 418 -9.65 4.48 -44.81
C LEU A 418 -8.41 5.23 -45.35
N GLY A 419 -8.53 5.93 -46.47
CA GLY A 419 -7.42 6.51 -47.21
C GLY A 419 -6.55 5.45 -47.88
N VAL A 420 -5.30 5.82 -48.16
CA VAL A 420 -4.29 4.91 -48.73
C VAL A 420 -3.79 3.96 -47.64
N VAL A 421 -4.20 2.69 -47.72
CA VAL A 421 -3.86 1.64 -46.75
C VAL A 421 -2.58 0.89 -47.12
N PHE A 422 -2.16 0.95 -48.38
CA PHE A 422 -0.92 0.32 -48.84
C PHE A 422 -0.23 1.20 -49.88
N THR A 423 1.03 1.53 -49.64
CA THR A 423 1.88 2.23 -50.62
C THR A 423 2.53 1.23 -51.56
N GLY A 424 2.36 1.46 -52.85
CA GLY A 424 2.85 0.59 -53.92
C GLY A 424 4.35 0.28 -53.80
N LYS A 425 4.71 -0.98 -54.05
CA LYS A 425 6.10 -1.48 -53.94
C LYS A 425 6.85 -1.52 -55.26
N GLY A 426 6.32 -0.90 -56.32
CA GLY A 426 6.94 -0.88 -57.64
C GLY A 426 7.04 -2.27 -58.30
N MET A 427 6.11 -3.16 -57.99
CA MET A 427 6.18 -4.57 -58.38
C MET A 427 5.77 -4.83 -59.84
N GLY A 428 5.16 -3.85 -60.52
CA GLY A 428 4.76 -3.96 -61.93
C GLY A 428 3.26 -3.76 -62.10
N ASP A 429 2.64 -4.63 -62.89
CA ASP A 429 1.22 -4.54 -63.26
C ASP A 429 0.28 -4.81 -62.07
N ILE A 430 -0.75 -3.97 -61.92
CA ILE A 430 -1.78 -4.02 -60.88
C ILE A 430 -2.63 -5.30 -60.97
N THR A 431 -2.68 -5.97 -62.12
CA THR A 431 -3.42 -7.24 -62.28
C THR A 431 -2.83 -8.39 -61.46
N GLY A 432 -1.61 -8.26 -60.96
CA GLY A 432 -0.97 -9.23 -60.06
C GLY A 432 -1.42 -9.14 -58.60
N VAL A 433 -2.11 -8.06 -58.19
CA VAL A 433 -2.47 -7.84 -56.78
C VAL A 433 -3.69 -8.65 -56.36
N ARG A 434 -3.61 -9.30 -55.20
CA ARG A 434 -4.70 -10.02 -54.53
C ARG A 434 -4.71 -9.67 -53.05
N PHE A 435 -5.90 -9.70 -52.47
CA PHE A 435 -6.11 -9.69 -51.02
C PHE A 435 -6.57 -11.09 -50.63
N VAL A 436 -5.82 -11.74 -49.74
CA VAL A 436 -6.01 -13.15 -49.36
C VAL A 436 -5.56 -13.30 -47.92
N ASP A 437 -6.35 -13.91 -47.06
CA ASP A 437 -5.89 -14.36 -45.74
C ASP A 437 -5.00 -15.60 -45.91
N ILE A 438 -3.67 -15.41 -45.91
CA ILE A 438 -2.70 -16.49 -46.21
C ILE A 438 -2.19 -17.19 -44.94
N ASN A 439 -2.34 -16.57 -43.77
CA ASN A 439 -1.87 -17.06 -42.48
C ASN A 439 -3.03 -17.57 -41.59
N GLY A 440 -4.28 -17.30 -41.95
CA GLY A 440 -5.48 -17.77 -41.26
C GLY A 440 -5.91 -16.90 -40.08
N ASP A 441 -5.57 -15.61 -40.07
CA ASP A 441 -5.90 -14.69 -38.97
C ASP A 441 -7.16 -13.83 -39.23
N PHE A 442 -7.88 -14.11 -40.33
CA PHE A 442 -9.05 -13.38 -40.83
C PHE A 442 -8.80 -11.96 -41.32
N ARG A 443 -7.54 -11.55 -41.47
CA ARG A 443 -7.18 -10.29 -42.11
C ARG A 443 -6.69 -10.60 -43.52
N SER A 444 -7.10 -9.79 -44.48
CA SER A 444 -6.63 -9.94 -45.85
C SER A 444 -5.20 -9.44 -45.99
N ASP A 445 -4.29 -10.35 -46.38
CA ASP A 445 -2.90 -10.05 -46.68
C ASP A 445 -2.73 -9.55 -48.11
N TRP A 446 -1.70 -8.74 -48.31
CA TRP A 446 -1.38 -8.21 -49.63
C TRP A 446 -0.44 -9.17 -50.35
N LEU A 447 -0.91 -9.71 -51.47
CA LEU A 447 -0.16 -10.59 -52.34
C LEU A 447 0.05 -9.92 -53.69
N TRP A 448 1.25 -10.03 -54.24
CA TRP A 448 1.51 -9.71 -55.64
C TRP A 448 2.10 -10.89 -56.38
N MET A 449 1.48 -11.22 -57.51
CA MET A 449 1.83 -12.34 -58.35
C MET A 449 2.42 -11.89 -59.69
N ASP A 450 3.59 -12.41 -60.04
CA ASP A 450 4.17 -12.19 -61.37
C ASP A 450 3.52 -13.09 -62.43
N ASP A 451 3.83 -12.85 -63.71
CA ASP A 451 3.23 -13.57 -64.83
C ASP A 451 3.47 -15.10 -64.80
N THR A 452 4.47 -15.57 -64.04
CA THR A 452 4.79 -16.99 -63.87
C THR A 452 4.10 -17.64 -62.67
N GLY A 453 3.30 -16.88 -61.93
CA GLY A 453 2.58 -17.34 -60.75
C GLY A 453 3.37 -17.25 -59.45
N ARG A 454 4.55 -16.63 -59.45
CA ARG A 454 5.39 -16.45 -58.25
C ARG A 454 4.81 -15.34 -57.38
N VAL A 455 4.73 -15.55 -56.07
CA VAL A 455 3.99 -14.68 -55.14
C VAL A 455 4.93 -14.01 -54.14
N THR A 456 4.80 -12.70 -54.00
CA THR A 456 5.41 -11.89 -52.95
C THR A 456 4.34 -11.44 -51.97
N THR A 457 4.58 -11.59 -50.66
CA THR A 457 3.53 -11.43 -49.63
C THR A 457 3.92 -10.39 -48.57
N TYR A 458 2.94 -9.60 -48.14
CA TYR A 458 2.98 -8.77 -46.94
C TYR A 458 1.79 -9.10 -46.04
N ILE A 459 2.05 -9.43 -44.77
CA ILE A 459 1.04 -9.80 -43.78
C ILE A 459 0.41 -8.55 -43.14
N ASN A 460 -0.92 -8.56 -43.02
CA ASN A 460 -1.73 -7.48 -42.45
C ASN A 460 -1.81 -7.61 -40.92
N ASN A 461 -0.95 -6.88 -40.19
CA ASN A 461 -1.04 -6.81 -38.73
C ASN A 461 -1.80 -5.57 -38.25
N ARG A 462 -2.39 -5.66 -37.03
CA ARG A 462 -2.94 -4.50 -36.34
C ARG A 462 -1.87 -3.43 -36.12
N GLY A 463 -2.11 -2.23 -36.64
CA GLY A 463 -1.22 -1.08 -36.53
C GLY A 463 -1.48 -0.17 -35.32
N THR A 464 -0.83 1.00 -35.33
CA THR A 464 -0.99 2.10 -34.37
C THR A 464 -1.17 3.44 -35.12
N GLY A 465 -1.70 4.46 -34.45
CA GLY A 465 -1.91 5.81 -34.94
C GLY A 465 -3.34 6.30 -34.76
N LYS A 466 -3.51 7.43 -34.05
CA LYS A 466 -4.79 8.15 -33.93
C LYS A 466 -5.27 8.64 -35.30
N GLY A 467 -6.54 8.39 -35.61
CA GLY A 467 -7.18 8.77 -36.87
C GLY A 467 -6.85 7.86 -38.05
N SER A 468 -6.22 6.70 -37.80
CA SER A 468 -5.80 5.78 -38.85
C SER A 468 -6.11 4.33 -38.49
N LEU A 469 -6.64 3.59 -39.47
CA LEU A 469 -6.76 2.12 -39.41
C LEU A 469 -5.80 1.42 -40.37
N VAL A 470 -4.82 2.15 -40.92
CA VAL A 470 -3.84 1.57 -41.83
C VAL A 470 -3.12 0.40 -41.14
N PRO A 471 -3.06 -0.78 -41.78
CA PRO A 471 -2.32 -1.93 -41.27
C PRO A 471 -0.83 -1.69 -41.11
N ASP A 472 -0.22 -2.43 -40.18
CA ASP A 472 1.23 -2.56 -40.09
C ASP A 472 1.72 -3.74 -40.95
N TRP A 473 1.93 -3.46 -42.23
CA TRP A 473 2.32 -4.45 -43.23
C TRP A 473 3.71 -5.03 -42.98
N SER A 474 3.77 -6.34 -42.69
CA SER A 474 5.04 -7.04 -42.46
C SER A 474 5.45 -7.88 -43.67
N TYR A 475 6.68 -7.73 -44.14
CA TYR A 475 7.16 -8.44 -45.33
C TYR A 475 7.44 -9.92 -45.02
N ALA A 476 6.76 -10.84 -45.71
CA ALA A 476 6.93 -12.28 -45.55
C ALA A 476 7.81 -12.93 -46.64
N GLY A 477 8.36 -12.13 -47.56
CA GLY A 477 9.21 -12.67 -48.62
C GLY A 477 8.44 -13.16 -49.85
N VAL A 478 9.08 -14.07 -50.58
CA VAL A 478 8.47 -14.81 -51.69
C VAL A 478 7.92 -16.10 -51.11
N THR A 479 6.60 -16.18 -50.99
CA THR A 479 5.90 -17.31 -50.37
C THR A 479 5.72 -18.45 -51.35
N HIS A 480 5.47 -18.16 -52.64
CA HIS A 480 5.26 -19.18 -53.67
C HIS A 480 6.21 -18.99 -54.83
N ALA A 481 6.83 -20.08 -55.30
CA ALA A 481 7.75 -20.07 -56.45
C ALA A 481 7.06 -19.87 -57.81
N GLY A 482 5.75 -20.14 -57.88
CA GLY A 482 4.97 -20.11 -59.11
C GLY A 482 5.13 -21.35 -59.98
N MET A 483 4.45 -21.35 -61.12
CA MET A 483 4.42 -22.46 -62.08
C MET A 483 5.53 -22.36 -63.13
N GLY A 484 6.21 -21.21 -63.22
CA GLY A 484 7.31 -20.99 -64.18
C GLY A 484 6.86 -20.88 -65.64
N VAL A 485 5.55 -20.75 -65.89
CA VAL A 485 4.95 -20.61 -67.23
C VAL A 485 4.25 -19.26 -67.37
N ALA A 486 4.43 -18.60 -68.52
CA ALA A 486 3.82 -17.30 -68.78
C ALA A 486 2.28 -17.37 -68.75
N GLY A 487 1.64 -16.32 -68.24
CA GLY A 487 0.19 -16.24 -68.04
C GLY A 487 -0.36 -17.05 -66.87
N ALA A 488 0.48 -17.72 -66.06
CA ALA A 488 0.03 -18.53 -64.93
C ALA A 488 -0.78 -17.71 -63.91
N LYS A 489 -0.51 -16.40 -63.77
CA LYS A 489 -1.22 -15.53 -62.82
C LYS A 489 -2.74 -15.48 -62.97
N ASN A 490 -3.26 -15.71 -64.18
CA ASN A 490 -4.70 -15.70 -64.43
C ASN A 490 -5.36 -17.03 -64.02
N ARG A 491 -4.56 -18.10 -63.94
CA ARG A 491 -4.99 -19.47 -63.65
C ARG A 491 -4.87 -19.84 -62.17
N VAL A 492 -4.17 -19.03 -61.39
CA VAL A 492 -3.98 -19.27 -59.96
C VAL A 492 -5.11 -18.63 -59.16
N LYS A 493 -5.67 -19.40 -58.24
CA LYS A 493 -6.68 -18.98 -57.27
C LYS A 493 -6.19 -19.32 -55.86
N PHE A 494 -6.74 -18.63 -54.88
CA PHE A 494 -6.52 -18.89 -53.47
C PHE A 494 -7.85 -19.22 -52.81
N GLY A 495 -7.83 -20.14 -51.86
CA GLY A 495 -9.00 -20.51 -51.07
C GLY A 495 -8.69 -21.61 -50.07
N ASN A 496 -9.52 -21.76 -49.05
CA ASN A 496 -9.38 -22.75 -47.99
C ASN A 496 -9.93 -24.11 -48.46
N VAL A 497 -9.13 -24.90 -49.17
CA VAL A 497 -9.54 -26.25 -49.63
C VAL A 497 -9.41 -27.27 -48.48
N TYR A 498 -8.37 -27.10 -47.67
CA TYR A 498 -8.10 -27.88 -46.47
C TYR A 498 -8.20 -27.02 -45.22
N ALA A 499 -8.66 -27.62 -44.11
CA ALA A 499 -8.74 -26.92 -42.84
C ALA A 499 -7.34 -26.59 -42.28
N GLY A 500 -7.25 -25.38 -41.68
CA GLY A 500 -6.09 -24.85 -40.97
C GLY A 500 -5.19 -23.92 -41.80
N ASN A 501 -4.36 -23.12 -41.12
CA ASN A 501 -3.21 -22.34 -41.63
C ASN A 501 -3.46 -21.30 -42.77
N GLY A 502 -4.71 -21.02 -43.15
CA GLY A 502 -5.07 -20.03 -44.17
C GLY A 502 -5.10 -20.58 -45.59
N ALA A 503 -5.17 -19.69 -46.58
CA ALA A 503 -5.50 -20.06 -47.96
C ALA A 503 -4.48 -21.00 -48.65
N ASP A 504 -5.01 -21.96 -49.41
CA ASP A 504 -4.25 -22.87 -50.28
C ASP A 504 -3.97 -22.23 -51.65
N TYR A 505 -2.99 -22.76 -52.38
CA TYR A 505 -2.67 -22.32 -53.74
C TYR A 505 -3.26 -23.28 -54.76
N ILE A 506 -4.16 -22.81 -55.63
CA ILE A 506 -4.86 -23.62 -56.62
C ILE A 506 -4.48 -23.17 -58.02
N TYR A 507 -3.92 -24.07 -58.83
CA TYR A 507 -3.64 -23.85 -60.25
C TYR A 507 -4.70 -24.54 -61.13
N VAL A 508 -5.38 -23.76 -61.97
CA VAL A 508 -6.27 -24.27 -63.02
C VAL A 508 -5.41 -24.78 -64.17
N GLU A 509 -5.08 -26.07 -64.11
CA GLU A 509 -4.22 -26.75 -65.08
C GLU A 509 -5.02 -27.24 -66.27
N SER A 510 -4.56 -26.94 -67.48
CA SER A 510 -5.22 -27.36 -68.72
C SER A 510 -4.31 -28.27 -69.53
N VAL A 511 -4.80 -29.47 -69.80
CA VAL A 511 -4.08 -30.52 -70.53
C VAL A 511 -4.75 -30.72 -71.87
N GLU A 512 -4.04 -30.46 -72.96
CA GLU A 512 -4.56 -30.65 -74.31
C GLU A 512 -4.82 -32.15 -74.58
N LEU A 513 -6.05 -32.50 -74.95
CA LEU A 513 -6.45 -33.89 -75.21
C LEU A 513 -6.08 -34.36 -76.62
N ALA A 514 -6.20 -33.48 -77.62
CA ALA A 514 -5.83 -33.75 -79.00
C ALA A 514 -5.65 -32.45 -79.81
N PRO A 515 -4.60 -32.34 -80.65
CA PRO A 515 -4.46 -31.22 -81.57
C PRO A 515 -5.58 -31.24 -82.61
N SER A 516 -6.36 -30.16 -82.66
CA SER A 516 -7.45 -30.01 -83.62
C SER A 516 -6.93 -29.49 -84.95
N THR A 517 -7.26 -30.19 -86.05
CA THR A 517 -6.92 -29.75 -87.42
C THR A 517 -7.92 -28.76 -88.02
N ASN A 518 -9.10 -28.54 -87.40
CA ASN A 518 -10.16 -27.62 -87.89
C ASN A 518 -11.10 -27.16 -86.75
N GLY A 519 -10.56 -26.48 -85.73
CA GLY A 519 -11.31 -25.97 -84.58
C GLY A 519 -10.40 -25.67 -83.39
N PRO A 520 -10.88 -24.97 -82.34
CA PRO A 520 -10.09 -24.75 -81.12
C PRO A 520 -9.71 -26.10 -80.45
N PRO A 521 -8.52 -26.22 -79.85
CA PRO A 521 -8.12 -27.43 -79.11
C PRO A 521 -9.07 -27.68 -77.94
N ILE A 522 -9.32 -28.95 -77.64
CA ILE A 522 -10.09 -29.37 -76.46
C ILE A 522 -9.10 -29.66 -75.33
N TYR A 523 -9.36 -29.09 -74.16
CA TYR A 523 -8.55 -29.25 -72.96
C TYR A 523 -9.32 -29.98 -71.88
N ASP A 524 -8.62 -30.83 -71.14
CA ASP A 524 -9.03 -31.26 -69.80
C ASP A 524 -8.53 -30.25 -68.78
N HIS A 525 -9.48 -29.65 -68.04
CA HIS A 525 -9.20 -28.66 -67.01
C HIS A 525 -9.26 -29.29 -65.63
N TYR A 526 -8.23 -29.07 -64.81
CA TYR A 526 -8.08 -29.62 -63.47
C TYR A 526 -7.82 -28.52 -62.44
N ALA A 527 -8.28 -28.74 -61.21
CA ALA A 527 -7.80 -28.02 -60.03
C ALA A 527 -6.61 -28.79 -59.44
N HIS A 528 -5.40 -28.27 -59.61
CA HIS A 528 -4.19 -28.76 -58.96
C HIS A 528 -3.91 -27.91 -57.73
N VAL A 529 -3.87 -28.51 -56.54
CA VAL A 529 -3.81 -27.79 -55.26
C VAL A 529 -2.50 -28.04 -54.52
N TRP A 530 -1.95 -26.98 -53.92
CA TRP A 530 -0.91 -27.03 -52.91
C TRP A 530 -1.49 -26.60 -51.57
N LYS A 531 -1.53 -27.53 -50.62
CA LYS A 531 -2.01 -27.28 -49.27
C LYS A 531 -1.04 -26.37 -48.53
N ASN A 532 -1.54 -25.31 -47.91
CA ASN A 532 -0.78 -24.43 -47.03
C ASN A 532 -0.48 -25.14 -45.70
N THR A 533 0.80 -25.19 -45.35
CA THR A 533 1.29 -25.73 -44.06
C THR A 533 2.14 -24.70 -43.31
N GLY A 534 2.13 -23.44 -43.77
CA GLY A 534 2.82 -22.32 -43.13
C GLY A 534 2.22 -21.94 -41.78
N SER A 535 2.94 -21.10 -41.05
CA SER A 535 2.52 -20.59 -39.73
C SER A 535 3.20 -19.28 -39.40
N GLY A 536 2.69 -18.57 -38.39
CA GLY A 536 3.27 -17.34 -37.86
C GLY A 536 2.58 -16.08 -38.38
N GLY A 537 2.78 -14.96 -37.69
CA GLY A 537 2.24 -13.65 -38.07
C GLY A 537 0.74 -13.51 -37.81
N THR A 538 0.14 -14.37 -37.00
CA THR A 538 -1.30 -14.35 -36.68
C THR A 538 -1.62 -13.63 -35.37
N THR A 539 -0.62 -13.45 -34.50
CA THR A 539 -0.78 -12.84 -33.18
C THR A 539 0.33 -11.85 -32.86
N LEU A 540 0.00 -10.78 -32.14
CA LEU A 540 0.95 -9.79 -31.66
C LEU A 540 1.10 -9.89 -30.14
N LYS A 541 2.24 -9.43 -29.62
CA LYS A 541 2.59 -9.52 -28.20
C LYS A 541 1.54 -8.90 -27.28
N GLY A 542 1.02 -7.72 -27.65
CA GLY A 542 0.00 -7.02 -26.87
C GLY A 542 -1.42 -7.57 -27.02
N ASP A 543 -1.64 -8.58 -27.85
CA ASP A 543 -2.97 -9.23 -27.90
C ASP A 543 -3.27 -10.06 -26.65
N GLY A 544 -2.24 -10.36 -25.85
CA GLY A 544 -2.33 -11.17 -24.64
C GLY A 544 -2.57 -10.40 -23.35
N ASP A 545 -2.77 -9.09 -23.41
CA ASP A 545 -2.86 -8.26 -22.22
C ASP A 545 -4.25 -8.27 -21.58
N TYR A 546 -4.28 -8.64 -20.31
CA TYR A 546 -5.44 -8.54 -19.42
C TYR A 546 -5.06 -7.72 -18.18
N TYR A 547 -6.05 -7.05 -17.61
CA TYR A 547 -5.91 -6.22 -16.42
C TYR A 547 -7.01 -6.58 -15.44
N CYS A 548 -6.63 -6.90 -14.20
CA CYS A 548 -7.56 -7.26 -13.14
C CYS A 548 -6.83 -7.30 -11.79
N ASP A 549 -7.48 -6.93 -10.70
CA ASP A 549 -6.92 -7.06 -9.35
C ASP A 549 -6.81 -8.54 -8.93
N MET A 550 -5.72 -9.20 -9.33
CA MET A 550 -5.45 -10.60 -9.01
C MET A 550 -4.98 -10.78 -7.57
N ARG A 551 -4.42 -9.73 -6.95
CA ARG A 551 -3.83 -9.79 -5.61
C ARG A 551 -4.74 -9.25 -4.51
N GLY A 552 -5.80 -8.54 -4.85
CA GLY A 552 -6.74 -7.90 -3.91
C GLY A 552 -6.18 -6.61 -3.32
N THR A 553 -5.44 -5.84 -4.12
CA THR A 553 -4.76 -4.61 -3.71
C THR A 553 -5.59 -3.34 -3.93
N GLY A 554 -6.75 -3.45 -4.58
CA GLY A 554 -7.56 -2.34 -5.05
C GLY A 554 -7.09 -1.74 -6.39
N ALA A 555 -5.97 -2.23 -6.95
CA ALA A 555 -5.43 -1.83 -8.23
C ALA A 555 -5.30 -3.02 -9.17
N ASP A 556 -5.56 -2.80 -10.45
CA ASP A 556 -5.47 -3.86 -11.45
C ASP A 556 -4.02 -4.29 -11.66
N ASP A 557 -3.81 -5.60 -11.65
CA ASP A 557 -2.57 -6.26 -12.02
C ASP A 557 -2.50 -6.54 -13.52
N TYR A 558 -1.30 -6.73 -14.03
CA TYR A 558 -1.07 -7.10 -15.41
C TYR A 558 -0.96 -8.61 -15.57
N VAL A 559 -1.88 -9.20 -16.33
CA VAL A 559 -1.87 -10.62 -16.67
C VAL A 559 -1.63 -10.78 -18.17
N TRP A 560 -0.50 -11.39 -18.53
CA TRP A 560 -0.23 -11.74 -19.92
C TRP A 560 -0.66 -13.18 -20.20
N VAL A 561 -1.46 -13.38 -21.26
CA VAL A 561 -2.01 -14.69 -21.64
C VAL A 561 -1.59 -15.05 -23.08
N SER A 562 -1.01 -16.24 -23.25
CA SER A 562 -0.61 -16.77 -24.56
C SER A 562 -1.83 -17.13 -25.44
N PRO A 563 -1.68 -17.28 -26.76
CA PRO A 563 -2.78 -17.73 -27.63
C PRO A 563 -3.44 -19.04 -27.19
N ASP A 564 -2.65 -19.94 -26.59
CA ASP A 564 -3.08 -21.26 -26.10
C ASP A 564 -3.65 -21.24 -24.67
N GLY A 565 -3.74 -20.07 -24.02
CA GLY A 565 -4.37 -19.92 -22.70
C GLY A 565 -3.46 -20.10 -21.49
N VAL A 566 -2.15 -19.92 -21.65
CA VAL A 566 -1.17 -19.95 -20.54
C VAL A 566 -0.98 -18.54 -19.99
N GLY A 567 -1.16 -18.34 -18.68
CA GLY A 567 -1.17 -17.04 -18.01
C GLY A 567 0.05 -16.74 -17.14
N TYR A 568 0.47 -15.48 -17.12
CA TYR A 568 1.61 -14.94 -16.39
C TYR A 568 1.18 -13.67 -15.64
N LEU A 569 1.47 -13.57 -14.35
CA LEU A 569 1.07 -12.43 -13.51
C LEU A 569 2.24 -11.51 -13.19
N TYR A 570 2.01 -10.23 -13.38
CA TYR A 570 2.88 -9.14 -12.99
C TYR A 570 2.07 -8.18 -12.11
N GLY A 571 2.42 -8.14 -10.82
CA GLY A 571 1.75 -7.34 -9.83
C GLY A 571 2.00 -5.84 -10.01
N ASN A 572 0.94 -5.04 -9.88
CA ASN A 572 1.01 -3.59 -9.85
C ASN A 572 1.57 -3.08 -8.51
N SER A 573 2.78 -2.53 -8.52
CA SER A 573 3.41 -1.95 -7.33
C SER A 573 3.31 -0.42 -7.29
N HIS A 574 2.47 0.18 -8.14
CA HIS A 574 2.36 1.62 -8.37
C HIS A 574 3.71 2.30 -8.68
N ASN A 575 4.65 1.58 -9.32
CA ASN A 575 5.98 2.09 -9.66
C ASN A 575 6.26 1.96 -11.17
N PRO A 576 5.49 2.64 -12.04
CA PRO A 576 5.66 2.53 -13.47
C PRO A 576 7.09 2.92 -13.90
N PRO A 577 7.71 2.20 -14.86
CA PRO A 577 7.13 1.16 -15.70
C PRO A 577 7.31 -0.27 -15.14
N TYR A 578 7.66 -0.40 -13.86
CA TYR A 578 8.02 -1.68 -13.25
C TYR A 578 6.78 -2.40 -12.73
N TRP A 579 6.76 -3.72 -12.94
CA TRP A 579 5.77 -4.62 -12.40
C TRP A 579 6.49 -5.74 -11.66
N ASP A 580 5.90 -6.19 -10.55
CA ASP A 580 6.49 -7.23 -9.70
C ASP A 580 6.12 -8.62 -10.26
N PRO A 581 7.05 -9.42 -10.78
CA PRO A 581 6.72 -10.72 -11.35
C PRO A 581 6.30 -11.69 -10.23
N VAL A 582 5.12 -12.29 -10.36
CA VAL A 582 4.54 -13.20 -9.34
C VAL A 582 4.83 -14.69 -9.64
N GLY A 583 5.65 -14.99 -10.64
CA GLY A 583 6.06 -16.36 -11.00
C GLY A 583 6.21 -16.53 -12.51
N LEU A 584 6.77 -17.67 -12.94
CA LEU A 584 6.99 -17.97 -14.36
C LEU A 584 5.73 -18.46 -15.08
N GLU A 585 4.66 -18.85 -14.39
CA GLU A 585 3.36 -19.28 -14.94
C GLU A 585 2.37 -19.37 -13.78
N ILE A 586 1.17 -18.78 -13.93
CA ILE A 586 0.13 -18.81 -12.89
C ILE A 586 -1.04 -19.73 -13.21
N PHE A 587 -1.28 -20.04 -14.49
CA PHE A 587 -2.23 -21.06 -14.93
C PHE A 587 -1.94 -21.53 -16.36
N ASP A 588 -2.41 -22.75 -16.67
CA ASP A 588 -2.63 -23.25 -18.02
C ASP A 588 -4.11 -23.65 -18.12
N ALA A 589 -4.88 -22.85 -18.84
CA ALA A 589 -6.33 -23.01 -18.92
C ALA A 589 -6.77 -24.14 -19.87
N GLY A 590 -5.88 -24.60 -20.76
CA GLY A 590 -6.21 -25.60 -21.79
C GLY A 590 -7.29 -25.15 -22.79
N VAL A 591 -7.56 -23.84 -22.89
CA VAL A 591 -8.49 -23.23 -23.83
C VAL A 591 -7.82 -22.05 -24.54
N VAL A 592 -8.21 -21.78 -25.78
CA VAL A 592 -7.67 -20.60 -26.48
C VAL A 592 -8.08 -19.31 -25.76
N ARG A 593 -7.19 -18.33 -25.77
CA ARG A 593 -7.35 -17.06 -25.03
C ARG A 593 -8.67 -16.33 -25.27
N LYS A 594 -9.28 -16.45 -26.47
CA LYS A 594 -10.59 -15.84 -26.78
C LYS A 594 -11.71 -16.29 -25.85
N GLY A 595 -11.61 -17.46 -25.22
CA GLY A 595 -12.58 -17.99 -24.26
C GLY A 595 -12.25 -17.68 -22.80
N LEU A 596 -11.23 -16.87 -22.52
CA LEU A 596 -10.74 -16.58 -21.18
C LEU A 596 -11.06 -15.15 -20.75
N HIS A 597 -11.63 -15.00 -19.56
CA HIS A 597 -11.92 -13.71 -18.93
C HIS A 597 -11.49 -13.70 -17.46
N LEU A 598 -11.30 -12.50 -16.91
CA LEU A 598 -10.99 -12.27 -15.51
C LEU A 598 -12.10 -11.43 -14.89
N ALA A 599 -12.68 -11.89 -13.79
CA ALA A 599 -13.70 -11.17 -13.03
C ALA A 599 -13.91 -11.83 -11.66
N ASP A 600 -14.19 -11.03 -10.63
CA ASP A 600 -14.49 -11.53 -9.28
C ASP A 600 -15.87 -12.23 -9.25
N PHE A 601 -15.87 -13.55 -9.03
CA PHE A 601 -17.08 -14.37 -8.94
C PHE A 601 -17.64 -14.45 -7.51
N VAL A 602 -16.80 -14.39 -6.49
CA VAL A 602 -17.18 -14.61 -5.08
C VAL A 602 -17.33 -13.32 -4.27
N GLY A 603 -16.97 -12.17 -4.82
CA GLY A 603 -17.06 -10.87 -4.18
C GLY A 603 -16.00 -10.62 -3.11
N ASP A 604 -14.84 -11.27 -3.22
CA ASP A 604 -13.75 -11.11 -2.26
C ASP A 604 -12.74 -10.02 -2.65
N GLY A 605 -13.01 -9.29 -3.74
CA GLY A 605 -12.17 -8.23 -4.28
C GLY A 605 -11.02 -8.75 -5.15
N LYS A 606 -10.92 -10.06 -5.41
CA LYS A 606 -9.92 -10.64 -6.30
C LYS A 606 -10.55 -11.17 -7.57
N CYS A 607 -9.86 -11.01 -8.68
CA CYS A 607 -10.34 -11.55 -9.94
C CYS A 607 -10.16 -13.07 -10.03
N ASP A 608 -11.21 -13.75 -10.48
CA ASP A 608 -11.26 -15.18 -10.77
C ASP A 608 -11.13 -15.45 -12.28
N LEU A 609 -10.79 -16.69 -12.63
CA LEU A 609 -10.66 -17.11 -14.02
C LEU A 609 -11.99 -17.66 -14.54
N TRP A 610 -12.45 -17.12 -15.67
CA TRP A 610 -13.65 -17.55 -16.37
C TRP A 610 -13.30 -18.17 -17.71
N LEU A 611 -13.68 -19.43 -17.91
CA LEU A 611 -13.43 -20.22 -19.12
C LEU A 611 -14.77 -20.49 -19.81
N VAL A 612 -15.04 -19.76 -20.88
CA VAL A 612 -16.33 -19.79 -21.59
C VAL A 612 -16.25 -20.75 -22.76
N ASP A 613 -17.14 -21.75 -22.79
CA ASP A 613 -17.33 -22.60 -23.96
C ASP A 613 -17.95 -21.80 -25.10
N ARG A 614 -17.37 -21.88 -26.30
CA ARG A 614 -17.81 -21.12 -27.47
C ARG A 614 -19.24 -21.47 -27.90
N ASP A 615 -19.58 -22.75 -27.91
CA ASP A 615 -20.78 -23.24 -28.60
C ASP A 615 -22.00 -23.21 -27.66
N SER A 616 -21.81 -23.53 -26.37
CA SER A 616 -22.86 -23.50 -25.36
C SER A 616 -22.94 -22.19 -24.57
N GLY A 617 -21.85 -21.41 -24.52
CA GLY A 617 -21.73 -20.23 -23.66
C GLY A 617 -21.72 -20.57 -22.16
N ALA A 618 -21.45 -21.82 -21.82
CA ALA A 618 -21.33 -22.25 -20.42
C ALA A 618 -19.95 -21.85 -19.91
N ALA A 619 -19.88 -21.34 -18.68
CA ALA A 619 -18.60 -20.88 -18.13
C ALA A 619 -18.17 -21.75 -16.95
N GLU A 620 -16.93 -22.23 -17.03
CA GLU A 620 -16.19 -22.80 -15.93
C GLU A 620 -15.46 -21.69 -15.17
N VAL A 621 -15.47 -21.75 -13.83
CA VAL A 621 -14.83 -20.74 -12.98
C VAL A 621 -13.77 -21.37 -12.09
N TRP A 622 -12.59 -20.74 -12.02
CA TRP A 622 -11.54 -21.08 -11.06
C TRP A 622 -11.36 -19.92 -10.09
N ILE A 623 -11.61 -20.18 -8.80
CA ILE A 623 -11.50 -19.17 -7.74
C ILE A 623 -10.04 -18.93 -7.40
N ASN A 624 -9.67 -17.66 -7.37
CA ASN A 624 -8.36 -17.17 -7.04
C ASN A 624 -8.14 -17.25 -5.52
N MET A 625 -7.20 -18.09 -5.11
CA MET A 625 -6.86 -18.33 -3.71
C MET A 625 -5.51 -17.69 -3.33
N TRP A 626 -5.16 -16.55 -3.95
CA TRP A 626 -3.92 -15.83 -3.69
C TRP A 626 -3.71 -15.52 -2.19
N ASP A 627 -2.55 -15.91 -1.66
CA ASP A 627 -2.19 -15.86 -0.23
C ASP A 627 -0.99 -14.94 0.09
N SER A 628 -0.73 -13.96 -0.77
CA SER A 628 0.44 -13.03 -0.78
C SER A 628 1.74 -13.58 -1.35
N THR A 629 1.89 -14.89 -1.53
CA THR A 629 3.16 -15.47 -2.04
C THR A 629 3.00 -16.46 -3.18
N VAL A 630 1.88 -17.21 -3.25
CA VAL A 630 1.67 -18.25 -4.26
C VAL A 630 0.28 -18.14 -4.87
N MET A 631 0.21 -18.29 -6.20
CA MET A 631 -1.07 -18.41 -6.90
C MET A 631 -1.61 -19.84 -6.76
N ASN A 632 -2.82 -19.95 -6.24
CA ASN A 632 -3.57 -21.19 -6.11
C ASN A 632 -4.96 -21.02 -6.69
N TRP A 633 -5.51 -22.10 -7.24
CA TRP A 633 -6.82 -22.09 -7.91
C TRP A 633 -7.74 -23.15 -7.34
N ASP A 634 -8.96 -22.76 -6.98
CA ASP A 634 -10.06 -23.67 -6.65
C ASP A 634 -11.02 -23.80 -7.85
N LYS A 635 -10.89 -24.91 -8.58
CA LYS A 635 -11.60 -25.15 -9.85
C LYS A 635 -13.03 -25.62 -9.59
N ARG A 636 -14.02 -24.76 -9.80
CA ARG A 636 -15.44 -25.04 -9.55
C ARG A 636 -16.14 -25.79 -10.68
N GLY A 637 -15.50 -25.89 -11.85
CA GLY A 637 -16.16 -26.42 -13.05
C GLY A 637 -17.22 -25.46 -13.56
N VAL A 638 -18.19 -25.96 -14.34
CA VAL A 638 -19.27 -25.14 -14.92
C VAL A 638 -20.22 -24.63 -13.84
N VAL A 639 -20.35 -23.30 -13.70
CA VAL A 639 -21.15 -22.64 -12.65
C VAL A 639 -22.38 -21.91 -13.16
N THR A 640 -22.56 -21.80 -14.48
CA THR A 640 -23.64 -20.98 -15.09
C THR A 640 -25.04 -21.61 -15.02
N GLY A 641 -25.15 -22.87 -14.59
CA GLY A 641 -26.43 -23.57 -14.50
C GLY A 641 -27.15 -23.68 -15.84
N GLY A 642 -28.36 -23.08 -15.94
CA GLY A 642 -29.20 -23.11 -17.14
C GLY A 642 -28.98 -21.96 -18.13
N ILE A 643 -28.10 -21.01 -17.82
CA ILE A 643 -27.80 -19.89 -18.71
C ILE A 643 -26.92 -20.38 -19.87
N SER A 644 -27.28 -20.00 -21.10
CA SER A 644 -26.54 -20.32 -22.31
C SER A 644 -26.41 -19.10 -23.22
N CYS A 645 -25.33 -19.03 -23.98
CA CYS A 645 -25.13 -18.06 -25.06
C CYS A 645 -24.70 -18.82 -26.32
N THR A 646 -25.51 -18.76 -27.37
CA THR A 646 -25.26 -19.50 -28.62
C THR A 646 -24.71 -18.62 -29.73
N GLN A 647 -24.26 -17.39 -29.41
CA GLN A 647 -23.73 -16.45 -30.40
C GLN A 647 -22.27 -16.74 -30.79
N GLY A 648 -21.57 -17.64 -30.11
CA GLY A 648 -20.18 -17.98 -30.42
C GLY A 648 -19.15 -16.97 -29.92
N TRP A 649 -18.00 -16.89 -30.62
CA TRP A 649 -16.98 -15.84 -30.46
C TRP A 649 -16.90 -15.01 -31.75
N GLY A 650 -16.49 -13.74 -31.67
CA GLY A 650 -16.21 -12.92 -32.85
C GLY A 650 -14.83 -13.17 -33.48
N VAL A 651 -14.62 -12.66 -34.69
CA VAL A 651 -13.32 -12.72 -35.39
C VAL A 651 -12.28 -11.76 -34.81
N VAL A 652 -12.70 -10.58 -34.32
CA VAL A 652 -11.82 -9.60 -33.67
C VAL A 652 -11.46 -10.03 -32.24
N VAL A 653 -10.20 -9.83 -31.84
CA VAL A 653 -9.67 -10.11 -30.48
C VAL A 653 -10.49 -9.45 -29.36
N THR A 654 -11.14 -8.32 -29.62
CA THR A 654 -11.90 -7.54 -28.64
C THR A 654 -13.40 -7.83 -28.60
N ILE A 655 -13.94 -8.69 -29.50
CA ILE A 655 -15.35 -9.08 -29.44
C ILE A 655 -15.49 -10.19 -28.39
N VAL A 656 -15.75 -9.78 -27.16
CA VAL A 656 -16.15 -10.66 -26.07
C VAL A 656 -17.67 -10.74 -26.05
N LEU A 657 -18.23 -11.93 -26.28
CA LEU A 657 -19.68 -12.15 -26.32
C LEU A 657 -20.30 -12.41 -24.93
N ILE A 658 -19.48 -12.58 -23.90
CA ILE A 658 -19.85 -12.68 -22.49
C ILE A 658 -18.85 -11.86 -21.65
N ILE A 659 -19.25 -10.70 -21.14
CA ILE A 659 -18.45 -9.92 -20.18
C ILE A 659 -19.05 -10.15 -18.80
N TYR A 660 -18.21 -10.43 -17.79
CA TYR A 660 -18.59 -10.52 -16.39
C TYR A 660 -18.18 -9.24 -15.70
N VAL A 661 -19.17 -8.54 -15.15
CA VAL A 661 -19.01 -7.20 -14.62
C VAL A 661 -19.45 -7.18 -13.16
N TRP A 662 -18.61 -6.67 -12.26
CA TRP A 662 -18.89 -6.55 -10.83
C TRP A 662 -19.50 -5.18 -10.51
N SER A 663 -20.43 -5.13 -9.55
CA SER A 663 -20.99 -3.89 -9.05
C SER A 663 -21.45 -4.05 -7.60
N THR A 664 -20.96 -3.17 -6.74
CA THR A 664 -21.48 -2.99 -5.38
C THR A 664 -22.72 -2.12 -5.41
N TYR A 665 -23.79 -2.57 -4.75
CA TYR A 665 -25.10 -1.90 -4.56
C TYR A 665 -26.18 -2.12 -5.64
N ALA A 666 -26.83 -3.28 -5.60
CA ALA A 666 -28.27 -3.35 -5.88
C ALA A 666 -29.04 -3.67 -4.59
N TYR A 667 -29.91 -2.74 -4.18
CA TYR A 667 -30.90 -3.02 -3.14
C TYR A 667 -31.91 -4.04 -3.66
N ILE A 668 -31.75 -5.31 -3.29
CA ILE A 668 -32.87 -6.26 -3.23
C ILE A 668 -32.97 -6.73 -1.79
N SER A 669 -33.91 -6.16 -1.05
CA SER A 669 -34.30 -6.69 0.26
C SER A 669 -34.87 -8.08 0.03
N LEU A 670 -34.23 -9.13 0.55
CA LEU A 670 -34.87 -10.36 1.03
C LEU A 670 -33.83 -11.19 1.80
N SER A 671 -33.90 -11.06 3.13
CA SER A 671 -33.21 -11.84 4.18
C SER A 671 -31.74 -11.51 4.50
N ALA A 672 -31.49 -11.31 5.79
CA ALA A 672 -30.19 -11.10 6.39
C ALA A 672 -29.36 -12.38 6.30
N SER A 673 -28.37 -12.43 5.40
CA SER A 673 -27.07 -13.14 5.58
C SER A 673 -26.20 -13.23 4.31
N TYR A 674 -26.60 -12.73 3.15
CA TYR A 674 -25.71 -12.68 1.97
C TYR A 674 -25.83 -11.32 1.27
N LYS A 675 -24.73 -10.59 1.16
CA LYS A 675 -24.56 -9.56 0.13
C LYS A 675 -24.48 -10.34 -1.18
N ALA A 676 -25.44 -10.17 -2.08
CA ALA A 676 -25.39 -10.80 -3.39
C ALA A 676 -24.66 -9.84 -4.31
N ASP A 677 -23.44 -10.19 -4.70
CA ASP A 677 -22.63 -9.44 -5.64
C ASP A 677 -23.14 -9.71 -7.06
N ILE A 678 -23.37 -8.64 -7.83
CA ILE A 678 -23.85 -8.77 -9.20
C ILE A 678 -22.64 -9.06 -10.07
N SER A 679 -22.44 -10.32 -10.47
CA SER A 679 -21.68 -10.60 -11.69
C SER A 679 -22.67 -10.65 -12.85
N LEU A 680 -22.59 -9.68 -13.75
CA LEU A 680 -23.51 -9.56 -14.89
C LEU A 680 -22.94 -10.30 -16.10
N THR A 681 -23.63 -11.33 -16.63
CA THR A 681 -23.23 -11.99 -17.91
C THR A 681 -23.78 -11.22 -19.11
N VAL A 682 -22.97 -10.40 -19.75
CA VAL A 682 -23.34 -9.52 -20.88
C VAL A 682 -23.31 -10.27 -22.21
N GLN A 683 -24.47 -10.56 -22.82
CA GLN A 683 -24.54 -11.10 -24.19
C GLN A 683 -24.86 -10.04 -25.23
N TYR A 684 -24.01 -9.89 -26.24
CA TYR A 684 -24.29 -9.00 -27.38
C TYR A 684 -25.17 -9.70 -28.42
N ARG A 685 -26.25 -9.04 -28.83
CA ARG A 685 -27.02 -9.39 -30.02
C ARG A 685 -26.35 -8.79 -31.26
N LEU A 686 -26.70 -9.30 -32.43
CA LEU A 686 -26.14 -8.84 -33.72
C LEU A 686 -26.42 -7.35 -33.99
N ASP A 687 -27.47 -6.80 -33.40
CA ASP A 687 -27.85 -5.39 -33.54
C ASP A 687 -27.27 -4.47 -32.44
N GLY A 688 -26.33 -4.96 -31.63
CA GLY A 688 -25.66 -4.18 -30.58
C GLY A 688 -26.43 -4.07 -29.27
N ARG A 689 -27.60 -4.72 -29.14
CA ARG A 689 -28.28 -4.85 -27.83
C ARG A 689 -27.53 -5.77 -26.89
N THR A 690 -27.67 -5.51 -25.60
CA THR A 690 -27.00 -6.27 -24.55
C THR A 690 -28.00 -6.89 -23.57
N THR A 691 -27.90 -8.19 -23.33
CA THR A 691 -28.68 -8.91 -22.31
C THR A 691 -27.81 -9.39 -21.15
N GLY A 692 -28.39 -9.58 -19.97
CA GLY A 692 -27.68 -9.84 -18.71
C GLY A 692 -28.28 -10.98 -17.89
N ALA A 693 -27.44 -11.65 -17.10
CA ALA A 693 -27.87 -12.51 -15.99
C ALA A 693 -27.18 -12.10 -14.69
N LEU A 694 -27.90 -12.10 -13.57
CA LEU A 694 -27.37 -11.86 -12.23
C LEU A 694 -26.83 -13.15 -11.64
N ASN A 695 -25.63 -13.12 -11.08
CA ASN A 695 -25.10 -14.19 -10.26
C ASN A 695 -25.71 -14.14 -8.86
N LEU A 696 -26.35 -15.24 -8.45
CA LEU A 696 -26.87 -15.43 -7.09
C LEU A 696 -26.13 -16.56 -6.36
N GLY A 697 -25.02 -17.03 -6.93
CA GLY A 697 -24.24 -18.18 -6.51
C GLY A 697 -24.11 -19.25 -7.59
N GLU A 698 -23.32 -20.29 -7.29
CA GLU A 698 -23.07 -21.42 -8.18
C GLU A 698 -24.37 -22.07 -8.68
N ASN A 699 -24.55 -22.13 -10.00
CA ASN A 699 -25.73 -22.67 -10.67
C ASN A 699 -27.05 -21.93 -10.37
N GLN A 700 -26.99 -20.71 -9.83
CA GLN A 700 -28.17 -19.90 -9.46
C GLN A 700 -28.31 -18.61 -10.27
N PHE A 701 -27.71 -18.54 -11.47
CA PHE A 701 -27.81 -17.35 -12.31
C PHE A 701 -29.26 -17.05 -12.70
N GLN A 702 -29.67 -15.79 -12.53
CA GLN A 702 -30.99 -15.29 -12.89
C GLN A 702 -30.90 -14.42 -14.15
N ASP A 703 -31.55 -14.85 -15.23
CA ASP A 703 -31.72 -14.02 -16.44
C ASP A 703 -32.56 -12.78 -16.10
N ILE A 704 -32.03 -11.59 -16.42
CA ILE A 704 -32.69 -10.29 -16.21
C ILE A 704 -32.98 -9.56 -17.53
N GLY A 705 -32.87 -10.26 -18.66
CA GLY A 705 -33.23 -9.76 -19.97
C GLY A 705 -32.28 -8.67 -20.47
N GLN A 706 -32.81 -7.68 -21.18
CA GLN A 706 -32.01 -6.62 -21.80
C GLN A 706 -31.56 -5.58 -20.78
N ILE A 707 -30.24 -5.46 -20.60
CA ILE A 707 -29.62 -4.47 -19.69
C ILE A 707 -29.34 -3.14 -20.36
N LYS A 708 -29.07 -3.16 -21.68
CA LYS A 708 -28.77 -1.97 -22.48
C LYS A 708 -29.36 -2.12 -23.88
N HIS A 709 -30.12 -1.12 -24.30
CA HIS A 709 -30.60 -1.00 -25.67
C HIS A 709 -29.46 -0.61 -26.62
N THR A 710 -29.63 -0.93 -27.90
CA THR A 710 -28.64 -0.59 -28.94
C THR A 710 -28.55 0.91 -29.12
N GLU A 711 -27.32 1.42 -29.08
CA GLU A 711 -26.99 2.81 -29.43
C GLU A 711 -26.67 2.97 -30.92
N LYS A 712 -26.92 1.93 -31.73
CA LYS A 712 -26.60 1.88 -33.17
C LYS A 712 -25.11 2.11 -33.44
N TYR A 713 -24.28 1.68 -32.51
CA TYR A 713 -22.84 1.62 -32.66
C TYR A 713 -22.39 0.16 -32.89
N ASP A 714 -21.21 0.03 -33.49
CA ASP A 714 -20.58 -1.27 -33.73
C ASP A 714 -20.25 -1.95 -32.39
N ARG A 715 -20.76 -3.17 -32.19
CA ARG A 715 -20.60 -3.92 -30.95
C ARG A 715 -19.14 -4.27 -30.64
N ALA A 716 -18.25 -4.31 -31.64
CA ALA A 716 -16.82 -4.59 -31.43
C ALA A 716 -16.11 -3.51 -30.60
N ASN A 717 -16.72 -2.32 -30.52
CA ASN A 717 -16.18 -1.13 -29.88
C ASN A 717 -16.83 -0.83 -28.52
N HIS A 718 -17.69 -1.71 -28.02
CA HIS A 718 -18.27 -1.58 -26.68
C HIS A 718 -17.26 -2.03 -25.61
N ARG A 719 -17.19 -1.30 -24.50
CA ARG A 719 -16.41 -1.63 -23.30
C ARG A 719 -17.25 -1.37 -22.04
N TRP A 720 -16.80 -1.90 -20.92
CA TRP A 720 -17.43 -1.72 -19.61
C TRP A 720 -16.35 -1.48 -18.58
N ALA A 721 -16.44 -0.35 -17.87
CA ALA A 721 -15.55 -0.01 -16.77
C ALA A 721 -16.21 1.08 -15.90
N ASP A 722 -15.91 1.15 -14.61
CA ASP A 722 -16.34 2.25 -13.73
C ASP A 722 -15.48 3.48 -14.03
N VAL A 723 -16.05 4.52 -14.64
CA VAL A 723 -15.26 5.71 -15.03
C VAL A 723 -15.32 6.84 -14.01
N ASN A 724 -16.29 6.81 -13.09
CA ASN A 724 -16.59 7.91 -12.18
C ASN A 724 -16.23 7.58 -10.72
N GLY A 725 -15.93 6.31 -10.41
CA GLY A 725 -15.52 5.78 -9.12
C GLY A 725 -16.66 5.43 -8.17
N ASP A 726 -17.90 5.31 -8.66
CA ASP A 726 -19.08 5.07 -7.82
C ASP A 726 -19.33 3.59 -7.48
N GLY A 727 -18.47 2.69 -7.97
CA GLY A 727 -18.56 1.24 -7.76
C GLY A 727 -19.59 0.55 -8.66
N LEU A 728 -20.18 1.28 -9.62
CA LEU A 728 -21.03 0.76 -10.67
C LEU A 728 -20.26 0.81 -12.00
N VAL A 729 -20.43 -0.23 -12.80
CA VAL A 729 -19.75 -0.28 -14.09
C VAL A 729 -20.56 0.40 -15.18
N ASP A 730 -19.90 1.30 -15.89
CA ASP A 730 -20.46 2.12 -16.95
C ASP A 730 -20.35 1.46 -18.33
N PHE A 731 -21.17 1.92 -19.27
CA PHE A 731 -21.11 1.49 -20.65
C PHE A 731 -20.30 2.48 -21.49
N LEU A 732 -19.33 1.96 -22.24
CA LEU A 732 -18.41 2.76 -23.04
C LEU A 732 -18.53 2.37 -24.52
N TRP A 733 -18.51 3.37 -25.41
CA TRP A 733 -18.27 3.17 -26.83
C TRP A 733 -16.98 3.89 -27.25
N VAL A 734 -16.03 3.12 -27.80
CA VAL A 734 -14.70 3.60 -28.19
C VAL A 734 -14.65 3.82 -29.70
N ASP A 735 -14.32 5.04 -30.15
CA ASP A 735 -14.17 5.28 -31.59
C ASP A 735 -13.02 4.45 -32.17
N LYS A 736 -13.31 3.75 -33.28
CA LYS A 736 -12.37 2.81 -33.89
C LYS A 736 -11.10 3.51 -34.37
N PHE A 737 -11.18 4.76 -34.84
CA PHE A 737 -10.06 5.49 -35.45
C PHE A 737 -9.29 6.31 -34.44
N THR A 738 -10.01 7.02 -33.56
CA THR A 738 -9.39 8.02 -32.67
C THR A 738 -9.16 7.51 -31.26
N GLY A 739 -9.86 6.44 -30.85
CA GLY A 739 -9.88 5.97 -29.47
C GLY A 739 -10.68 6.87 -28.52
N ASP A 740 -11.22 7.99 -29.01
CA ASP A 740 -12.07 8.86 -28.20
C ASP A 740 -13.28 8.05 -27.73
N THR A 741 -13.67 8.19 -26.47
CA THR A 741 -14.63 7.26 -25.85
C THR A 741 -15.82 8.00 -25.27
N TRP A 742 -17.03 7.55 -25.62
CA TRP A 742 -18.30 8.03 -25.07
C TRP A 742 -18.73 7.14 -23.92
N VAL A 743 -19.36 7.73 -22.91
CA VAL A 743 -19.73 7.07 -21.65
C VAL A 743 -21.21 7.24 -21.38
N TRP A 744 -21.82 6.17 -20.91
CA TRP A 744 -23.14 6.15 -20.30
C TRP A 744 -22.98 5.66 -18.87
N GLU A 745 -23.19 6.55 -17.90
CA GLU A 745 -23.06 6.21 -16.49
C GLU A 745 -24.21 5.30 -16.05
N ASN A 746 -23.89 4.30 -15.26
CA ASN A 746 -24.86 3.36 -14.71
C ASN A 746 -25.51 3.96 -13.46
N GLU A 747 -26.83 4.15 -13.46
CA GLU A 747 -27.56 4.64 -12.28
C GLU A 747 -28.30 3.52 -11.53
N GLY A 748 -27.95 2.26 -11.82
CA GLY A 748 -28.48 1.07 -11.17
C GLY A 748 -29.68 0.42 -11.87
N GLN A 749 -30.06 -0.74 -11.33
CA GLN A 749 -31.16 -1.54 -11.85
C GLN A 749 -32.52 -0.92 -11.52
N MET A 750 -33.46 -0.96 -12.46
CA MET A 750 -34.84 -0.54 -12.24
C MET A 750 -35.55 -1.48 -11.26
N PRO A 751 -36.37 -0.96 -10.33
CA PRO A 751 -37.23 -1.79 -9.48
C PRO A 751 -38.13 -2.71 -10.33
N ASP A 752 -38.55 -3.85 -9.78
CA ASP A 752 -39.65 -4.71 -10.30
C ASP A 752 -39.60 -5.21 -11.76
N GLY A 753 -38.47 -5.06 -12.47
CA GLY A 753 -38.34 -5.47 -13.87
C GLY A 753 -38.98 -4.50 -14.86
N THR A 754 -39.32 -3.28 -14.41
CA THR A 754 -39.73 -2.20 -15.32
C THR A 754 -38.59 -1.83 -16.26
N LEU A 755 -38.90 -1.67 -17.55
CA LEU A 755 -37.94 -1.29 -18.58
C LEU A 755 -38.04 0.22 -18.84
N ILE A 756 -36.91 0.93 -18.83
CA ILE A 756 -36.78 2.29 -19.36
C ILE A 756 -36.12 2.19 -20.73
N ASP A 757 -36.82 2.65 -21.77
CA ASP A 757 -36.34 2.57 -23.16
C ASP A 757 -35.86 1.15 -23.55
N GLY A 758 -36.55 0.14 -23.04
CA GLY A 758 -36.26 -1.28 -23.25
C GLY A 758 -35.11 -1.85 -22.41
N SER A 759 -34.49 -1.07 -21.53
CA SER A 759 -33.36 -1.48 -20.68
C SER A 759 -33.81 -1.70 -19.23
N SER A 760 -33.30 -2.74 -18.58
CA SER A 760 -33.56 -3.04 -17.16
C SER A 760 -32.70 -2.24 -16.19
N PHE A 761 -31.74 -1.47 -16.70
CA PHE A 761 -30.91 -0.51 -15.97
C PHE A 761 -31.17 0.91 -16.46
N LYS A 762 -30.99 1.89 -15.56
CA LYS A 762 -31.02 3.30 -15.90
C LYS A 762 -29.61 3.74 -16.31
N TRP A 763 -29.53 4.44 -17.44
CA TRP A 763 -28.28 4.89 -18.04
C TRP A 763 -28.31 6.40 -18.26
N ASN A 764 -27.30 7.11 -17.77
CA ASN A 764 -27.12 8.54 -17.98
C ASN A 764 -26.10 8.78 -19.11
N PRO A 765 -26.52 9.12 -20.33
CA PRO A 765 -25.59 9.44 -21.41
C PRO A 765 -24.87 10.75 -21.13
N LEU A 766 -23.54 10.70 -21.06
CA LEU A 766 -22.73 11.90 -20.91
C LEU A 766 -22.56 12.62 -22.26
N GLU A 767 -22.68 13.95 -22.26
CA GLU A 767 -22.54 14.73 -23.50
C GLU A 767 -21.08 14.73 -23.98
N GLY A 768 -20.85 14.27 -25.21
CA GLY A 768 -19.53 14.24 -25.85
C GLY A 768 -18.60 13.10 -25.39
N ALA A 769 -17.43 12.99 -26.03
CA ALA A 769 -16.40 12.05 -25.63
C ALA A 769 -15.80 12.43 -24.27
N ARG A 770 -15.41 11.43 -23.46
CA ARG A 770 -14.90 11.57 -22.08
C ARG A 770 -13.44 11.15 -21.91
N TYR A 771 -12.98 10.22 -22.74
CA TYR A 771 -11.56 9.98 -22.93
C TYR A 771 -11.10 10.59 -24.24
N GLN A 772 -9.98 11.28 -24.19
CA GLN A 772 -9.26 11.74 -25.37
C GLN A 772 -8.37 10.61 -25.83
N GLY A 773 -8.61 10.10 -27.02
CA GLY A 773 -7.90 8.92 -27.47
C GLY A 773 -6.45 9.17 -27.85
N ALA A 774 -5.57 8.24 -27.48
CA ALA A 774 -4.15 8.30 -27.78
C ALA A 774 -3.80 7.53 -29.06
N ASP A 775 -4.63 6.54 -29.40
CA ASP A 775 -4.48 5.62 -30.52
C ASP A 775 -5.85 5.20 -31.06
N ARG A 776 -5.86 4.37 -32.10
CA ARG A 776 -7.07 3.68 -32.58
C ARG A 776 -7.70 2.84 -31.47
N GLY A 777 -9.03 2.77 -31.43
CA GLY A 777 -9.79 2.20 -30.31
C GLY A 777 -9.46 0.74 -29.97
N ALA A 778 -9.01 -0.07 -30.94
CA ALA A 778 -8.60 -1.45 -30.71
C ALA A 778 -7.33 -1.61 -29.85
N ASN A 779 -6.58 -0.52 -29.64
CA ASN A 779 -5.37 -0.49 -28.81
C ASN A 779 -5.63 0.13 -27.42
N MET A 780 -6.90 0.43 -27.09
CA MET A 780 -7.28 1.15 -25.88
C MET A 780 -8.00 0.23 -24.89
N HIS A 781 -7.55 0.30 -23.63
CA HIS A 781 -8.02 -0.47 -22.49
C HIS A 781 -8.42 0.48 -21.35
N PHE A 782 -9.24 -0.02 -20.42
CA PHE A 782 -9.83 0.77 -19.32
C PHE A 782 -9.62 0.16 -17.92
N PRO A 783 -8.38 -0.13 -17.51
CA PRO A 783 -8.06 -0.71 -16.19
C PRO A 783 -8.03 0.33 -15.06
N ASN A 784 -8.18 -0.08 -13.80
CA ASN A 784 -7.93 0.74 -12.61
C ASN A 784 -6.47 0.54 -12.12
N LEU A 785 -5.50 1.05 -12.87
CA LEU A 785 -4.07 0.93 -12.54
C LEU A 785 -3.64 1.90 -11.44
N GLY A 786 -4.31 3.05 -11.34
CA GLY A 786 -4.10 4.05 -10.29
C GLY A 786 -4.57 3.60 -8.91
N GLY A 787 -5.42 2.57 -8.82
CA GLY A 787 -5.97 2.10 -7.55
C GLY A 787 -7.05 3.00 -6.94
N LEU A 788 -7.61 3.92 -7.73
CA LEU A 788 -8.60 4.91 -7.28
C LEU A 788 -10.04 4.42 -7.43
N GLY A 789 -10.25 3.18 -7.88
CA GLY A 789 -11.58 2.65 -8.22
C GLY A 789 -12.13 3.21 -9.53
N ARG A 790 -11.30 3.90 -10.32
CA ARG A 790 -11.70 4.56 -11.57
C ARG A 790 -10.92 3.99 -12.73
N ALA A 791 -11.59 3.80 -13.85
CA ALA A 791 -10.98 3.33 -15.07
C ALA A 791 -10.01 4.37 -15.61
N ASP A 792 -8.74 4.02 -15.70
CA ASP A 792 -7.72 4.76 -16.40
C ASP A 792 -7.84 4.55 -17.91
N TYR A 793 -7.17 5.41 -18.67
CA TYR A 793 -7.09 5.24 -20.12
C TYR A 793 -5.74 4.66 -20.50
N HIS A 794 -5.73 3.42 -21.00
CA HIS A 794 -4.51 2.64 -21.15
C HIS A 794 -4.29 2.21 -22.60
N GLN A 795 -3.23 2.72 -23.23
CA GLN A 795 -2.84 2.40 -24.61
C GLN A 795 -1.82 1.28 -24.61
N VAL A 796 -2.09 0.19 -25.35
CA VAL A 796 -1.14 -0.90 -25.61
C VAL A 796 -0.67 -0.85 -27.05
N ILE A 797 0.65 -0.73 -27.28
CA ILE A 797 1.25 -0.82 -28.62
C ILE A 797 1.32 -2.30 -29.03
N PRO A 798 0.58 -2.75 -30.06
CA PRO A 798 0.35 -4.18 -30.31
C PRO A 798 1.64 -4.99 -30.53
N ARG A 799 2.56 -4.46 -31.35
CA ARG A 799 3.78 -5.18 -31.75
C ARG A 799 4.82 -5.31 -30.65
N THR A 800 5.00 -4.27 -29.84
CA THR A 800 6.06 -4.21 -28.82
C THR A 800 5.57 -4.55 -27.43
N ASN A 801 4.25 -4.48 -27.22
CA ASN A 801 3.60 -4.55 -25.93
C ASN A 801 4.04 -3.48 -24.92
N VAL A 802 4.48 -2.34 -25.46
CA VAL A 802 4.77 -1.15 -24.64
C VAL A 802 3.45 -0.43 -24.43
N ALA A 803 3.21 0.03 -23.20
CA ALA A 803 1.97 0.70 -22.89
C ALA A 803 2.14 1.99 -22.09
N TYR A 804 1.17 2.87 -22.26
CA TYR A 804 1.08 4.16 -21.62
C TYR A 804 -0.30 4.30 -20.98
N THR A 805 -0.32 4.80 -19.75
CA THR A 805 -1.56 5.06 -19.02
C THR A 805 -1.71 6.55 -18.80
N TRP A 806 -2.91 7.05 -19.05
CA TRP A 806 -3.39 8.34 -18.57
C TRP A 806 -4.29 8.08 -17.38
N PHE A 807 -3.83 8.45 -16.20
CA PHE A 807 -4.53 8.15 -14.96
C PHE A 807 -5.78 9.01 -14.83
N ASN A 808 -6.91 8.38 -14.55
CA ASN A 808 -8.19 9.05 -14.42
C ASN A 808 -8.33 9.65 -13.03
N VAL A 809 -7.96 10.92 -12.89
CA VAL A 809 -8.14 11.73 -11.68
C VAL A 809 -9.28 12.74 -11.84
N CYS A 810 -9.82 13.22 -10.73
CA CYS A 810 -10.89 14.22 -10.76
C CYS A 810 -10.40 15.60 -11.24
N PRO A 811 -11.20 16.32 -12.06
CA PRO A 811 -10.83 17.67 -12.49
C PRO A 811 -10.66 18.62 -11.31
N GLY A 812 -9.52 19.31 -11.22
CA GLY A 812 -9.20 20.20 -10.09
C GLY A 812 -8.32 19.58 -9.00
N ALA A 813 -8.00 18.29 -9.11
CA ALA A 813 -6.99 17.58 -8.30
C ALA A 813 -5.54 17.97 -8.64
N GLY A 814 -5.28 19.23 -9.02
CA GLY A 814 -3.95 19.76 -9.28
C GLY A 814 -3.52 20.75 -8.20
N ASP A 815 -2.26 21.18 -8.25
CA ASP A 815 -1.52 22.09 -7.34
C ASP A 815 -2.23 23.36 -6.81
N ASN A 816 -3.45 23.65 -7.29
CA ASN A 816 -4.32 24.76 -6.90
C ASN A 816 -5.74 24.31 -6.53
N ALA A 817 -5.95 23.09 -6.02
CA ALA A 817 -7.23 22.70 -5.46
C ALA A 817 -7.67 23.83 -4.52
N SER A 818 -8.77 24.51 -4.87
CA SER A 818 -9.10 25.78 -4.24
C SER A 818 -9.30 25.51 -2.75
N ASP A 819 -8.45 26.08 -1.91
CA ASP A 819 -8.62 26.01 -0.46
C ASP A 819 -10.07 26.45 -0.14
N ASP A 820 -10.77 25.70 0.73
CA ASP A 820 -12.13 26.05 1.17
C ASP A 820 -12.21 27.50 1.70
N GLN A 821 -11.06 28.01 2.16
CA GLN A 821 -10.85 29.35 2.63
C GLN A 821 -9.49 29.90 2.14
N ASP A 822 -9.44 31.19 1.79
CA ASP A 822 -8.21 31.89 1.41
C ASP A 822 -7.13 31.74 2.52
N PRO A 823 -5.93 31.19 2.22
CA PRO A 823 -4.86 30.99 3.20
C PRO A 823 -4.38 32.26 3.90
N SER A 824 -4.68 33.45 3.38
CA SER A 824 -4.40 34.70 4.09
C SER A 824 -5.28 34.93 5.32
N ILE A 825 -6.34 34.15 5.47
CA ILE A 825 -7.27 34.20 6.60
C ILE A 825 -6.86 33.18 7.65
N ASP A 826 -6.60 33.64 8.87
CA ASP A 826 -6.41 32.78 10.04
C ASP A 826 -7.75 32.12 10.41
N PRO A 827 -7.84 30.78 10.50
CA PRO A 827 -9.07 30.11 10.95
C PRO A 827 -9.42 30.40 12.42
N ASN A 828 -8.54 31.08 13.17
CA ASN A 828 -8.69 31.45 14.58
C ASN A 828 -8.93 30.23 15.47
N LEU A 829 -8.04 29.23 15.36
CA LEU A 829 -8.09 28.06 16.23
C LEU A 829 -8.21 28.47 17.72
N PRO A 830 -9.03 27.75 18.51
CA PRO A 830 -9.10 27.96 19.94
C PRO A 830 -7.71 28.05 20.58
N ALA A 831 -7.50 29.05 21.44
CA ALA A 831 -6.21 29.27 22.07
C ALA A 831 -5.84 28.07 22.96
N TYR A 832 -5.02 27.18 22.41
CA TYR A 832 -4.34 26.14 23.16
C TYR A 832 -3.00 26.68 23.64
N SER A 833 -3.02 27.33 24.80
CA SER A 833 -1.80 27.47 25.58
C SER A 833 -1.78 26.33 26.59
N ARG A 834 -0.72 25.54 26.60
CA ARG A 834 -0.27 24.80 27.79
C ARG A 834 -0.35 25.79 28.97
N SER A 835 -1.41 25.72 29.78
CA SER A 835 -1.83 26.85 30.62
C SER A 835 -0.82 27.15 31.73
N GLN A 836 -0.80 28.39 32.23
CA GLN A 836 0.05 28.73 33.37
C GLN A 836 -0.37 27.94 34.61
N ILE A 837 0.59 27.19 35.14
CA ILE A 837 0.47 26.36 36.34
C ILE A 837 0.32 27.25 37.56
N ILE A 838 -0.58 26.83 38.41
CA ILE A 838 -0.54 27.12 39.82
C ILE A 838 -0.02 25.84 40.49
N TRP A 839 1.24 25.84 40.94
CA TRP A 839 1.81 24.69 41.63
C TRP A 839 1.08 24.49 42.97
N PRO A 840 0.74 23.27 43.40
CA PRO A 840 0.16 23.05 44.72
C PRO A 840 1.11 23.58 45.81
N ALA A 841 0.58 24.32 46.80
CA ALA A 841 1.38 24.74 47.94
C ALA A 841 1.99 23.50 48.68
N PRO A 842 3.15 23.62 49.33
CA PRO A 842 3.83 22.49 49.98
C PRO A 842 3.08 21.96 51.19
N HIS A 843 2.07 21.13 50.94
CA HIS A 843 1.33 20.47 51.99
C HIS A 843 1.68 18.98 52.10
N ASN A 844 2.13 18.31 51.02
CA ASN A 844 2.72 16.95 51.07
C ASN A 844 3.71 16.74 49.91
N TYR A 845 4.73 15.91 50.08
CA TYR A 845 5.67 15.54 49.00
C TYR A 845 6.25 14.12 49.18
N ILE A 846 6.74 13.55 48.09
CA ILE A 846 7.31 12.18 48.06
C ILE A 846 8.83 12.26 47.91
N SER A 847 9.56 11.37 48.58
CA SER A 847 11.00 11.21 48.38
C SER A 847 11.36 9.75 48.10
N TYR A 848 11.77 9.52 46.86
CA TYR A 848 12.28 8.24 46.36
C TYR A 848 13.81 8.22 46.37
N GLY A 849 14.38 7.01 46.36
CA GLY A 849 15.80 6.86 46.08
C GLY A 849 16.50 5.77 46.86
N ASP A 850 17.83 5.81 46.80
CA ASP A 850 18.73 4.91 47.50
C ASP A 850 19.23 5.47 48.84
N SER A 851 20.36 4.94 49.32
CA SER A 851 21.06 5.37 50.55
C SER A 851 21.37 6.87 50.61
N TYR A 852 21.49 7.53 49.45
CA TYR A 852 21.80 8.95 49.35
C TYR A 852 20.60 9.82 49.73
N ALA A 853 19.39 9.45 49.30
CA ALA A 853 18.15 10.10 49.71
C ALA A 853 17.70 9.66 51.12
N ALA A 854 17.93 8.40 51.49
CA ALA A 854 17.62 7.89 52.83
C ALA A 854 18.49 8.54 53.93
N GLY A 855 19.63 9.12 53.57
CA GLY A 855 20.49 9.90 54.46
C GLY A 855 21.28 9.07 55.46
N ILE A 856 21.78 7.91 55.04
CA ILE A 856 22.49 7.00 55.94
C ILE A 856 23.63 7.73 56.65
N GLY A 857 23.52 7.86 57.98
CA GLY A 857 24.53 8.48 58.83
C GLY A 857 24.29 9.91 59.27
N ALA A 858 23.29 10.59 58.73
CA ALA A 858 22.91 11.93 59.14
C ALA A 858 21.80 11.86 60.21
N HIS A 859 22.13 12.16 61.47
CA HIS A 859 21.20 12.22 62.61
C HIS A 859 20.20 11.04 62.67
N CYS A 860 20.72 9.80 62.68
CA CYS A 860 19.89 8.60 62.59
C CYS A 860 19.25 8.21 63.95
N GLY A 861 18.04 8.70 64.22
CA GLY A 861 17.02 7.92 64.90
C GLY A 861 16.15 7.25 63.82
N TRP A 862 16.15 5.92 63.73
CA TRP A 862 15.54 5.25 62.57
C TRP A 862 14.06 5.55 62.44
N ILE A 863 13.67 5.95 61.24
CA ILE A 863 12.27 6.18 60.90
C ILE A 863 11.64 4.82 60.59
N THR A 864 10.93 4.26 61.56
CA THR A 864 10.12 3.05 61.41
C THR A 864 8.68 3.43 61.10
N ASP A 865 8.15 3.00 59.97
CA ASP A 865 6.76 3.18 59.54
C ASP A 865 6.24 1.93 58.82
N GLU A 866 5.00 1.98 58.32
CA GLU A 866 4.35 0.84 57.64
C GLU A 866 5.07 0.37 56.36
N PHE A 867 5.97 1.19 55.78
CA PHE A 867 6.81 0.77 54.65
C PHE A 867 7.92 -0.20 55.13
N ASP A 868 8.40 -0.02 56.36
CA ASP A 868 9.52 -0.75 56.98
C ASP A 868 9.07 -1.93 57.88
N GLU A 869 7.77 -2.04 58.23
CA GLU A 869 7.20 -3.06 59.13
C GLU A 869 7.17 -4.52 58.59
N SER A 870 7.97 -4.87 57.57
CA SER A 870 7.96 -6.24 57.02
C SER A 870 8.50 -7.27 58.04
N THR A 871 7.76 -8.35 58.26
CA THR A 871 8.04 -9.38 59.29
C THR A 871 9.18 -10.36 58.93
N GLN A 872 10.01 -10.06 57.91
CA GLN A 872 11.06 -10.98 57.41
C GLN A 872 12.51 -10.52 57.61
N GLY A 873 12.76 -9.43 58.36
CA GLY A 873 14.11 -9.07 58.83
C GLY A 873 14.93 -8.26 57.83
N ASP A 874 15.08 -6.98 58.18
CA ASP A 874 16.14 -5.99 57.86
C ASP A 874 16.24 -5.33 56.47
N ASP A 875 15.91 -4.01 56.42
CA ASP A 875 16.89 -2.90 56.53
C ASP A 875 16.60 -1.68 55.61
N CYS A 876 15.37 -1.14 55.62
CA CYS A 876 15.09 0.15 54.99
C CYS A 876 15.46 1.33 55.89
N ARG A 877 16.76 1.62 55.98
CA ARG A 877 17.34 2.51 56.97
C ARG A 877 17.29 3.98 56.53
N ARG A 878 16.34 4.73 57.08
CA ARG A 878 16.08 6.16 56.82
C ARG A 878 16.40 7.01 58.05
N CYS A 879 17.06 8.16 57.85
CA CYS A 879 17.50 9.02 58.94
C CYS A 879 16.86 10.42 58.91
N GLU A 880 16.64 11.00 60.09
CA GLU A 880 16.07 12.34 60.27
C GLU A 880 17.00 13.47 59.79
N GLY A 881 18.30 13.22 59.68
CA GLY A 881 19.26 14.18 59.11
C GLY A 881 19.34 14.17 57.58
N SER A 882 18.54 13.36 56.89
CA SER A 882 18.48 13.33 55.42
C SER A 882 17.91 14.63 54.82
N TYR A 883 18.26 14.96 53.56
CA TYR A 883 17.69 16.17 52.94
C TYR A 883 16.16 16.14 52.83
N PRO A 884 15.48 15.00 52.59
CA PRO A 884 14.03 14.97 52.59
C PRO A 884 13.50 15.35 53.97
N PHE A 885 13.90 14.65 55.03
CA PHE A 885 13.37 14.94 56.35
C PHE A 885 13.60 16.40 56.78
N GLN A 886 14.78 16.95 56.50
CA GLN A 886 15.06 18.37 56.75
C GLN A 886 14.21 19.32 55.90
N LEU A 887 13.93 18.98 54.63
CA LEU A 887 13.12 19.79 53.71
C LEU A 887 11.69 20.00 54.22
N GLN A 888 11.12 19.03 54.95
CA GLN A 888 9.81 19.15 55.59
C GLN A 888 9.69 20.35 56.55
N SER A 889 10.82 20.88 57.03
CA SER A 889 10.87 21.98 58.00
C SER A 889 11.72 23.18 57.55
N ALA A 890 12.20 23.20 56.30
CA ALA A 890 13.18 24.18 55.80
C ALA A 890 12.70 25.65 55.80
N GLY A 891 11.39 25.90 55.82
CA GLY A 891 10.85 27.26 55.88
C GLY A 891 9.33 27.35 56.01
N PRO A 892 8.76 28.58 56.06
CA PRO A 892 7.34 28.80 56.30
C PRO A 892 6.40 28.10 55.30
N GLN A 893 6.82 27.94 54.04
CA GLN A 893 6.02 27.28 53.01
C GLN A 893 5.96 25.75 53.20
N MET A 894 6.97 25.16 53.86
CA MET A 894 7.00 23.72 54.19
C MET A 894 6.39 23.43 55.57
N GLN A 895 6.06 24.46 56.36
CA GLN A 895 5.64 24.28 57.75
C GLN A 895 4.30 23.51 57.82
N GLY A 896 4.36 22.27 58.32
CA GLY A 896 3.21 21.36 58.40
C GLY A 896 3.03 20.46 57.18
N ALA A 897 4.00 20.43 56.25
CA ALA A 897 4.01 19.46 55.15
C ALA A 897 4.18 18.02 55.66
N THR A 898 3.58 17.03 55.01
CA THR A 898 3.89 15.61 55.28
C THR A 898 4.88 15.08 54.25
N LEU A 899 5.95 14.43 54.71
CA LEU A 899 6.87 13.68 53.86
C LEU A 899 6.38 12.22 53.74
N HIS A 900 6.17 11.76 52.51
CA HIS A 900 6.04 10.33 52.19
C HIS A 900 7.42 9.81 51.78
N PHE A 901 8.02 8.93 52.60
CA PHE A 901 9.47 8.65 52.53
C PHE A 901 9.82 7.20 52.11
N PRO A 902 9.49 6.75 50.90
CA PRO A 902 9.84 5.39 50.44
C PRO A 902 11.33 5.19 50.11
N ALA A 903 12.16 6.25 50.03
CA ALA A 903 13.59 6.11 49.76
C ALA A 903 14.26 5.14 50.74
N CYS A 904 15.12 4.27 50.22
CA CYS A 904 15.56 3.11 50.97
C CYS A 904 17.05 2.83 50.81
N SER A 905 17.75 2.63 51.93
CA SER A 905 19.16 2.24 51.90
C SER A 905 19.35 0.90 51.18
N GLY A 906 20.32 0.86 50.25
CA GLY A 906 20.59 -0.34 49.45
C GLY A 906 19.65 -0.57 48.28
N ALA A 907 18.70 0.35 48.00
CA ALA A 907 17.84 0.27 46.82
C ALA A 907 18.63 0.49 45.52
N ILE A 908 18.30 -0.28 44.49
CA ILE A 908 18.76 -0.11 43.11
C ILE A 908 17.62 0.37 42.21
N ILE A 909 17.90 0.76 40.97
CA ILE A 909 16.88 1.24 40.00
C ILE A 909 15.70 0.26 39.91
N ASN A 910 15.96 -1.05 39.89
CA ASN A 910 14.92 -2.07 39.79
C ASN A 910 13.93 -2.07 40.99
N ASP A 911 14.35 -1.60 42.17
CA ASP A 911 13.52 -1.58 43.37
C ASP A 911 12.48 -0.45 43.36
N MET A 912 12.56 0.45 42.37
CA MET A 912 11.56 1.48 42.14
C MET A 912 10.21 0.86 41.75
N GLU A 913 10.21 -0.11 40.83
CA GLU A 913 9.01 -0.75 40.31
C GLU A 913 8.77 -2.14 40.91
N ASN A 914 9.83 -2.91 41.17
CA ASN A 914 9.72 -4.32 41.51
C ASN A 914 9.98 -4.57 42.99
N SER A 915 9.11 -5.39 43.62
CA SER A 915 9.42 -5.97 44.93
C SER A 915 10.39 -7.14 44.70
N ASN A 916 11.61 -7.05 45.23
CA ASN A 916 12.67 -8.01 44.94
C ASN A 916 12.68 -9.20 45.94
N GLY A 917 13.38 -10.28 45.59
CA GLY A 917 13.52 -11.48 46.43
C GLY A 917 14.30 -11.27 47.74
N ASN A 918 14.77 -10.04 48.00
CA ASN A 918 15.48 -9.63 49.22
C ASN A 918 14.53 -9.00 50.26
N GLY A 919 13.22 -9.08 50.05
CA GLY A 919 12.21 -8.61 51.01
C GLY A 919 11.89 -7.11 50.95
N ARG A 920 12.43 -6.36 49.98
CA ARG A 920 12.14 -4.92 49.82
C ARG A 920 10.86 -4.69 49.02
N ARG A 921 10.02 -3.78 49.50
CA ARG A 921 8.80 -3.35 48.80
C ARG A 921 9.13 -2.38 47.67
N SER A 922 8.43 -2.51 46.55
CA SER A 922 8.45 -1.52 45.45
C SER A 922 8.15 -0.12 45.97
N GLN A 923 9.05 0.83 45.72
CA GLN A 923 8.86 2.21 46.18
C GLN A 923 7.64 2.86 45.50
N MET A 924 7.57 2.80 44.17
CA MET A 924 6.45 3.37 43.41
C MET A 924 5.16 2.58 43.63
N GLY A 925 5.26 1.25 43.72
CA GLY A 925 4.13 0.39 44.06
C GLY A 925 3.45 0.76 45.37
N TRP A 926 4.23 1.08 46.41
CA TRP A 926 3.69 1.54 47.69
C TRP A 926 3.01 2.91 47.60
N VAL A 927 3.60 3.85 46.87
CA VAL A 927 3.02 5.18 46.67
C VAL A 927 1.71 5.09 45.87
N ARG A 928 1.63 4.18 44.88
CA ARG A 928 0.39 3.83 44.17
C ARG A 928 -0.65 3.21 45.10
N GLU A 929 -0.28 2.24 45.93
CA GLU A 929 -1.19 1.54 46.86
C GLU A 929 -1.88 2.51 47.84
N LEU A 930 -1.17 3.57 48.26
CA LEU A 930 -1.65 4.52 49.25
C LEU A 930 -2.18 5.83 48.66
N ASN A 931 -2.27 5.94 47.33
CA ASN A 931 -2.75 7.12 46.59
C ASN A 931 -2.04 8.43 46.96
N TYR A 932 -0.75 8.38 47.29
CA TYR A 932 -0.02 9.57 47.73
C TYR A 932 0.13 10.65 46.64
N TYR A 933 0.05 10.24 45.37
CA TYR A 933 0.02 11.18 44.25
C TYR A 933 -1.20 12.10 44.27
N GLU A 934 -2.33 11.74 44.89
CA GLU A 934 -3.51 12.64 44.98
C GLU A 934 -3.22 13.93 45.76
N THR A 935 -2.30 13.88 46.73
CA THR A 935 -2.04 14.99 47.67
C THR A 935 -0.65 15.61 47.53
N SER A 936 0.27 14.98 46.79
CA SER A 936 1.66 15.41 46.64
C SER A 936 1.95 16.05 45.27
N GLY A 937 2.16 17.37 45.24
CA GLY A 937 2.41 18.13 44.00
C GLY A 937 3.85 18.05 43.46
N TRP A 938 4.75 17.38 44.19
CA TRP A 938 6.16 17.25 43.81
C TRP A 938 6.84 16.08 44.52
N THR A 939 7.96 15.66 43.93
CA THR A 939 8.76 14.51 44.34
C THR A 939 10.24 14.80 44.21
N THR A 940 11.06 14.22 45.09
CA THR A 940 12.53 14.20 44.94
C THR A 940 13.00 12.76 44.69
N LEU A 941 14.07 12.59 43.91
CA LEU A 941 14.64 11.29 43.57
C LEU A 941 16.17 11.31 43.49
N SER A 942 16.82 10.37 44.17
CA SER A 942 18.26 10.07 44.01
C SER A 942 18.44 8.55 43.93
N ILE A 943 18.67 8.00 42.74
CA ILE A 943 18.74 6.54 42.52
C ILE A 943 19.84 6.19 41.51
N GLY A 944 20.48 5.02 41.70
CA GLY A 944 21.45 4.46 40.76
C GLY A 944 22.86 4.31 41.31
N GLY A 945 23.18 4.91 42.46
CA GLY A 945 24.51 4.79 43.08
C GLY A 945 24.86 3.35 43.49
N ASN A 946 23.85 2.58 43.93
CA ASN A 946 24.03 1.16 44.28
C ASN A 946 24.19 0.27 43.05
N ASP A 947 23.50 0.56 41.94
CA ASP A 947 23.66 -0.15 40.66
C ASP A 947 25.09 -0.05 40.11
N LEU A 948 25.76 1.06 40.41
CA LEU A 948 27.16 1.32 40.05
C LEU A 948 28.17 0.70 41.03
N HIS A 949 27.69 0.06 42.10
CA HIS A 949 28.53 -0.57 43.14
C HIS A 949 29.52 0.42 43.78
N PHE A 950 29.09 1.66 44.05
CA PHE A 950 29.95 2.66 44.69
C PHE A 950 30.46 2.23 46.08
N ALA A 951 29.72 1.36 46.79
CA ALA A 951 30.19 0.75 48.03
C ALA A 951 31.44 -0.13 47.83
N ASP A 952 31.51 -0.91 46.75
CA ASP A 952 32.69 -1.73 46.41
C ASP A 952 33.88 -0.84 46.06
N VAL A 953 33.64 0.24 45.32
CA VAL A 953 34.68 1.23 45.00
C VAL A 953 35.23 1.85 46.29
N ALA A 954 34.36 2.29 47.20
CA ALA A 954 34.80 2.83 48.49
C ALA A 954 35.57 1.78 49.30
N TYR A 955 35.07 0.55 49.37
CA TYR A 955 35.69 -0.53 50.13
C TYR A 955 37.10 -0.86 49.61
N TYR A 956 37.25 -1.22 48.33
CA TYR A 956 38.53 -1.71 47.80
C TYR A 956 39.54 -0.59 47.53
N CYS A 957 39.08 0.64 47.25
CA CYS A 957 39.97 1.75 46.93
C CYS A 957 40.35 2.59 48.14
N LEU A 958 39.52 2.64 49.20
CA LEU A 958 39.74 3.54 50.33
C LEU A 958 40.01 2.80 51.64
N PHE A 959 39.22 1.77 51.96
CA PHE A 959 39.26 1.11 53.26
C PHE A 959 40.16 -0.13 53.29
N MET A 960 40.03 -1.03 52.33
CA MET A 960 40.74 -2.32 52.28
C MET A 960 41.51 -2.41 50.97
N TRP A 961 42.67 -1.75 50.92
CA TRP A 961 43.40 -1.58 49.68
C TRP A 961 43.81 -2.91 49.06
N ASN A 962 43.28 -3.14 47.87
CA ASN A 962 43.74 -4.18 46.96
C ASN A 962 43.68 -3.59 45.56
N GLU A 963 44.84 -3.28 44.99
CA GLU A 963 44.94 -2.62 43.67
C GLU A 963 44.15 -3.38 42.59
N GLY A 964 44.24 -4.71 42.55
CA GLY A 964 43.49 -5.53 41.59
C GLY A 964 41.97 -5.46 41.78
N SER A 965 41.49 -5.47 43.03
CA SER A 965 40.05 -5.37 43.33
C SER A 965 39.52 -3.94 43.13
N CYS A 966 40.29 -2.92 43.49
CA CYS A 966 39.93 -1.51 43.29
C CYS A 966 39.81 -1.17 41.80
N ASP A 967 40.78 -1.58 40.99
CA ASP A 967 40.72 -1.36 39.55
C ASP A 967 39.56 -2.13 38.91
N SER A 968 39.23 -3.31 39.44
CA SER A 968 38.04 -4.08 39.01
C SER A 968 36.72 -3.38 39.35
N ALA A 969 36.60 -2.82 40.56
CA ALA A 969 35.41 -2.08 40.99
C ALA A 969 35.22 -0.79 40.17
N LEU A 970 36.29 -0.03 39.93
CA LEU A 970 36.26 1.16 39.08
C LEU A 970 35.88 0.81 37.64
N ALA A 971 36.42 -0.28 37.09
CA ALA A 971 36.10 -0.75 35.75
C ALA A 971 34.64 -1.20 35.63
N TYR A 972 34.08 -1.86 36.65
CA TYR A 972 32.67 -2.23 36.68
C TYR A 972 31.76 -1.00 36.58
N ALA A 973 31.97 -0.02 37.45
CA ALA A 973 31.19 1.23 37.45
C ALA A 973 31.32 1.97 36.12
N ALA A 974 32.54 2.11 35.59
CA ALA A 974 32.78 2.77 34.31
C ALA A 974 32.10 2.04 33.13
N ASN A 975 32.11 0.70 33.11
CA ASN A 975 31.44 -0.09 32.09
C ASN A 975 29.93 0.06 32.17
N LYS A 976 29.35 0.07 33.38
CA LYS A 976 27.92 0.32 33.57
C LYS A 976 27.51 1.72 33.13
N LEU A 977 28.32 2.74 33.41
CA LEU A 977 28.09 4.11 32.91
C LEU A 977 28.21 4.25 31.38
N ASN A 978 28.86 3.29 30.70
CA ASN A 978 28.90 3.25 29.23
C ASN A 978 27.77 2.41 28.62
N ASP A 979 26.99 1.70 29.43
CA ASP A 979 25.86 0.89 29.00
C ASP A 979 24.64 1.79 28.77
N ALA A 980 24.20 1.90 27.52
CA ALA A 980 23.03 2.71 27.17
C ALA A 980 21.77 2.28 27.94
N ASN A 981 21.66 1.00 28.33
CA ASN A 981 20.53 0.50 29.10
C ASN A 981 20.45 1.11 30.50
N PHE A 982 21.58 1.52 31.09
CA PHE A 982 21.59 2.17 32.39
C PHE A 982 20.91 3.55 32.33
N ARG A 983 21.22 4.35 31.29
CA ARG A 983 20.57 5.63 31.03
C ARG A 983 19.08 5.46 30.74
N LEU A 984 18.73 4.48 29.91
CA LEU A 984 17.33 4.19 29.57
C LEU A 984 16.52 3.79 30.80
N ALA A 985 17.09 2.98 31.69
CA ALA A 985 16.42 2.60 32.95
C ALA A 985 16.17 3.81 33.88
N LEU A 986 17.05 4.81 33.88
CA LEU A 986 16.83 6.06 34.62
C LEU A 986 15.70 6.89 34.02
N ALA A 987 15.72 7.08 32.69
CA ALA A 987 14.67 7.80 31.97
C ALA A 987 13.30 7.12 32.14
N GLU A 988 13.26 5.79 32.11
CA GLU A 988 12.07 4.97 32.37
C GLU A 988 11.51 5.21 33.77
N VAL A 989 12.34 5.20 34.82
CA VAL A 989 11.89 5.53 36.18
C VAL A 989 11.31 6.95 36.25
N TYR A 990 11.96 7.95 35.62
CA TYR A 990 11.46 9.33 35.65
C TYR A 990 10.10 9.43 34.97
N ASN A 991 9.96 8.81 33.80
CA ASN A 991 8.73 8.76 33.04
C ASN A 991 7.61 8.03 33.78
N ASN A 992 7.91 6.89 34.40
CA ASN A 992 6.92 6.13 35.16
C ASN A 992 6.43 6.90 36.39
N ILE A 993 7.30 7.65 37.08
CA ILE A 993 6.87 8.50 38.20
C ILE A 993 5.87 9.56 37.72
N ILE A 994 6.11 10.16 36.55
CA ILE A 994 5.20 11.15 35.97
C ILE A 994 3.90 10.48 35.49
N LEU A 995 3.98 9.31 34.86
CA LEU A 995 2.80 8.51 34.47
C LEU A 995 1.92 8.13 35.66
N ASP A 996 2.52 7.67 36.76
CA ASP A 996 1.80 7.33 37.98
C ASP A 996 1.12 8.55 38.57
N ALA A 997 1.83 9.68 38.61
CA ALA A 997 1.27 10.94 39.05
C ALA A 997 0.11 11.37 38.14
N TYR A 998 0.25 11.24 36.82
CA TYR A 998 -0.80 11.52 35.84
C TYR A 998 -2.02 10.61 36.05
N SER A 999 -1.80 9.30 36.16
CA SER A 999 -2.86 8.29 36.31
C SER A 999 -3.75 8.54 37.54
N GLN A 1000 -3.14 8.84 38.69
CA GLN A 1000 -3.87 9.06 39.96
C GLN A 1000 -4.40 10.48 40.12
N ARG A 1001 -3.83 11.48 39.45
CA ARG A 1001 -4.28 12.89 39.56
C ARG A 1001 -5.34 13.28 38.55
N ALA A 1002 -5.39 12.65 37.36
CA ALA A 1002 -6.39 12.94 36.35
C ALA A 1002 -7.85 12.87 36.88
N PRO A 1003 -8.22 11.96 37.82
CA PRO A 1003 -9.55 11.95 38.44
C PRO A 1003 -9.80 13.11 39.44
N ALA A 1004 -8.75 13.71 40.01
CA ALA A 1004 -8.81 14.51 41.25
C ALA A 1004 -8.79 16.05 41.07
N ARG A 1005 -8.88 16.56 39.83
CA ARG A 1005 -8.83 18.01 39.48
C ARG A 1005 -7.52 18.76 39.80
N GLN A 1006 -6.51 18.12 40.39
CA GLN A 1006 -5.18 18.71 40.49
C GLN A 1006 -4.42 18.41 39.20
N THR A 1007 -3.99 19.46 38.50
CA THR A 1007 -3.47 19.32 37.13
C THR A 1007 -1.94 19.37 37.05
N GLY A 1008 -1.19 19.40 38.15
CA GLY A 1008 0.27 19.64 38.12
C GLY A 1008 1.13 18.70 38.97
N PHE A 1009 2.36 18.38 38.53
CA PHE A 1009 3.35 17.60 39.29
C PHE A 1009 4.81 17.90 38.87
N LEU A 1010 5.71 17.99 39.85
CA LEU A 1010 7.14 18.26 39.64
C LEU A 1010 8.02 17.11 40.19
N LEU A 1011 8.86 16.52 39.35
CA LEU A 1011 9.92 15.60 39.76
C LEU A 1011 11.28 16.32 39.80
N ILE A 1012 11.93 16.31 40.96
CA ILE A 1012 13.27 16.86 41.18
C ILE A 1012 14.26 15.69 41.31
N VAL A 1013 15.05 15.47 40.27
CA VAL A 1013 16.12 14.46 40.26
C VAL A 1013 17.39 15.09 40.81
N THR A 1014 17.88 14.62 41.96
CA THR A 1014 19.07 15.18 42.62
C THR A 1014 20.34 14.47 42.15
N GLY A 1015 21.37 15.25 41.83
CA GLY A 1015 22.69 14.73 41.48
C GLY A 1015 23.41 14.05 42.66
N TYR A 1016 24.48 13.31 42.37
CA TYR A 1016 25.44 12.81 43.36
C TYR A 1016 26.63 13.77 43.47
N ILE A 1017 27.24 13.87 44.65
CA ILE A 1017 28.32 14.83 44.90
C ILE A 1017 29.68 14.13 44.80
N GLN A 1018 30.67 14.80 44.19
CA GLN A 1018 32.05 14.35 44.16
C GLN A 1018 32.64 14.31 45.57
N PHE A 1019 33.27 13.19 45.95
CA PHE A 1019 33.73 12.96 47.31
C PHE A 1019 34.95 13.80 47.69
N PHE A 1020 35.83 14.09 46.73
CA PHE A 1020 37.15 14.66 46.99
C PHE A 1020 37.46 15.89 46.15
N TYR A 1021 38.35 16.74 46.64
CA TYR A 1021 39.09 17.66 45.78
C TYR A 1021 40.17 16.91 45.03
N ASP A 1022 40.27 17.07 43.71
CA ASP A 1022 41.19 16.31 42.86
C ASP A 1022 42.14 17.19 42.01
N LYS A 1023 42.16 18.51 42.28
CA LYS A 1023 42.90 19.49 41.46
C LYS A 1023 44.37 19.65 41.85
N ASP A 1024 44.80 19.17 43.01
CA ASP A 1024 46.21 19.19 43.44
C ASP A 1024 46.67 17.92 44.17
N LYS A 1025 47.96 17.86 44.50
CA LYS A 1025 48.63 16.73 45.17
C LYS A 1025 48.74 16.86 46.69
N ALA A 1026 48.15 17.89 47.30
CA ALA A 1026 48.34 18.17 48.72
C ALA A 1026 47.83 17.03 49.62
N CYS A 1027 46.87 16.25 49.14
CA CYS A 1027 46.25 15.13 49.86
C CYS A 1027 46.83 13.74 49.51
N ASP A 1028 47.88 13.65 48.67
CA ASP A 1028 48.41 12.37 48.18
C ASP A 1028 48.94 11.45 49.29
N GLY A 1029 49.25 12.01 50.47
CA GLY A 1029 49.67 11.27 51.65
C GLY A 1029 48.53 10.84 52.60
N SER A 1030 47.29 11.24 52.31
CA SER A 1030 46.11 10.94 53.13
C SER A 1030 45.54 9.57 52.79
N TRP A 1031 44.93 8.88 53.76
CA TRP A 1031 44.32 7.56 53.56
C TRP A 1031 43.13 7.33 54.50
N PHE A 1032 42.27 6.37 54.16
CA PHE A 1032 41.05 6.03 54.89
C PHE A 1032 41.11 4.74 55.75
N TRP A 1033 42.25 4.10 55.90
CA TRP A 1033 42.54 3.06 56.90
C TRP A 1033 44.06 2.75 56.79
N PRO A 1034 44.79 2.29 57.82
CA PRO A 1034 46.22 1.98 57.66
C PRO A 1034 46.48 0.88 56.63
N LYS A 1035 45.49 0.02 56.35
CA LYS A 1035 45.53 -0.96 55.24
C LYS A 1035 44.75 -0.47 54.00
N GLY A 1036 44.30 0.77 54.01
CA GLY A 1036 43.62 1.47 52.93
C GLY A 1036 44.59 2.14 51.96
N GLY A 1037 44.05 2.62 50.84
CA GLY A 1037 44.83 3.23 49.77
C GLY A 1037 45.18 4.68 50.08
N TYR A 1038 46.30 5.16 49.55
CA TYR A 1038 46.58 6.60 49.54
C TYR A 1038 45.63 7.31 48.56
N LEU A 1039 45.08 8.44 49.00
CA LEU A 1039 44.25 9.37 48.22
C LEU A 1039 45.10 10.20 47.27
N THR A 1040 45.89 9.52 46.43
CA THR A 1040 46.63 10.17 45.36
C THR A 1040 45.69 10.98 44.47
N GLN A 1041 46.20 12.05 43.89
CA GLN A 1041 45.46 12.88 42.95
C GLN A 1041 44.81 12.02 41.86
N ASP A 1042 45.55 11.08 41.27
CA ASP A 1042 45.04 10.19 40.22
C ASP A 1042 43.87 9.34 40.71
N ARG A 1043 43.92 8.81 41.95
CA ARG A 1043 42.83 8.00 42.51
C ARG A 1043 41.59 8.84 42.79
N ARG A 1044 41.76 10.07 43.31
CA ARG A 1044 40.65 11.03 43.51
C ARG A 1044 40.00 11.40 42.18
N GLN A 1045 40.80 11.65 41.13
CA GLN A 1045 40.30 11.91 39.78
C GLN A 1045 39.53 10.72 39.21
N GLN A 1046 40.03 9.49 39.37
CA GLN A 1046 39.33 8.29 38.92
C GLN A 1046 37.96 8.14 39.59
N MET A 1047 37.87 8.29 40.91
CA MET A 1047 36.60 8.17 41.64
C MET A 1047 35.62 9.29 41.29
N ASN A 1048 36.09 10.55 41.29
CA ASN A 1048 35.24 11.69 40.93
C ASN A 1048 34.74 11.61 39.49
N SER A 1049 35.54 11.09 38.55
CA SER A 1049 35.13 10.96 37.14
C SER A 1049 33.90 10.07 36.95
N LEU A 1050 33.71 9.06 37.82
CA LEU A 1050 32.51 8.22 37.81
C LEU A 1050 31.27 9.03 38.22
N VAL A 1051 31.39 9.86 39.26
CA VAL A 1051 30.29 10.70 39.75
C VAL A 1051 29.92 11.79 38.73
N VAL A 1052 30.92 12.47 38.14
CA VAL A 1052 30.70 13.48 37.10
C VAL A 1052 29.95 12.87 35.92
N LYS A 1053 30.44 11.74 35.41
CA LYS A 1053 29.81 11.07 34.28
C LYS A 1053 28.40 10.56 34.62
N PHE A 1054 28.18 10.13 35.84
CA PHE A 1054 26.85 9.72 36.27
C PHE A 1054 25.88 10.91 36.30
N ASN A 1055 26.31 12.07 36.81
CA ASN A 1055 25.51 13.29 36.78
C ASN A 1055 25.18 13.74 35.34
N GLU A 1056 26.14 13.66 34.40
CA GLU A 1056 25.89 13.92 32.97
C GLU A 1056 24.79 13.00 32.42
N ILE A 1057 24.87 11.70 32.70
CA ILE A 1057 23.87 10.70 32.26
C ILE A 1057 22.48 10.99 32.86
N MET A 1058 22.41 11.37 34.13
CA MET A 1058 21.13 11.76 34.75
C MET A 1058 20.57 13.04 34.13
N GLN A 1059 21.42 14.02 33.83
CA GLN A 1059 21.00 15.25 33.16
C GLN A 1059 20.48 14.97 31.74
N ASP A 1060 21.13 14.08 31.00
CA ASP A 1060 20.66 13.64 29.68
C ASP A 1060 19.30 12.92 29.78
N ALA A 1061 19.14 12.01 30.76
CA ALA A 1061 17.88 11.31 31.00
C ALA A 1061 16.74 12.27 31.43
N VAL A 1062 17.04 13.30 32.22
CA VAL A 1062 16.08 14.36 32.52
C VAL A 1062 15.74 15.19 31.28
N THR A 1063 16.72 15.53 30.45
CA THR A 1063 16.48 16.31 29.23
C THR A 1063 15.52 15.57 28.29
N GLU A 1064 15.66 14.25 28.18
CA GLU A 1064 14.74 13.40 27.44
C GLU A 1064 13.33 13.42 28.04
N ALA A 1065 13.21 13.25 29.37
CA ALA A 1065 11.92 13.34 30.06
C ALA A 1065 11.29 14.74 29.97
N GLN A 1066 12.10 15.81 29.89
CA GLN A 1066 11.62 17.18 29.65
C GLN A 1066 11.17 17.39 28.21
N HIS A 1067 11.81 16.75 27.25
CA HIS A 1067 11.34 16.77 25.86
C HIS A 1067 9.92 16.21 25.78
N GLU A 1068 9.69 15.15 26.56
CA GLU A 1068 8.41 14.49 26.58
C GLU A 1068 7.34 15.21 27.39
N TRP A 1069 7.63 15.38 28.68
CA TRP A 1069 6.67 15.90 29.63
C TRP A 1069 6.72 17.40 29.74
N GLY A 1070 7.82 18.05 29.35
CA GLY A 1070 8.16 19.44 29.64
C GLY A 1070 7.06 20.40 29.23
N ASN A 1071 6.15 20.59 30.16
CA ASN A 1071 4.98 21.39 30.00
C ASN A 1071 4.65 21.99 31.37
N PRO A 1072 3.68 22.90 31.44
CA PRO A 1072 3.36 23.51 32.70
C PRO A 1072 2.91 22.44 33.72
N TYR A 1073 2.03 21.56 33.34
CA TYR A 1073 1.41 20.59 34.24
C TYR A 1073 2.39 19.52 34.73
N TRP A 1074 3.28 19.01 33.89
CA TRP A 1074 4.17 17.89 34.25
C TRP A 1074 5.61 18.29 33.97
N ASN A 1075 6.45 18.32 35.00
CA ASN A 1075 7.82 18.79 34.83
C ASN A 1075 8.82 17.89 35.56
N VAL A 1076 9.98 17.67 34.95
CA VAL A 1076 11.11 16.94 35.51
C VAL A 1076 12.31 17.88 35.48
N VAL A 1077 13.06 17.97 36.57
CA VAL A 1077 14.23 18.85 36.65
C VAL A 1077 15.42 18.14 37.26
N PHE A 1078 16.58 18.34 36.64
CA PHE A 1078 17.85 17.89 37.17
C PHE A 1078 18.37 18.97 38.11
N PHE A 1079 18.63 18.59 39.35
CA PHE A 1079 19.11 19.48 40.39
C PHE A 1079 20.57 19.14 40.69
N ASP A 1080 21.47 19.98 40.21
CA ASP A 1080 22.89 19.84 40.47
C ASP A 1080 23.19 20.13 41.96
N THR A 1081 23.40 19.07 42.72
CA THR A 1081 23.78 19.11 44.14
C THR A 1081 25.29 19.19 44.33
N ASP A 1082 26.08 18.81 43.32
CA ASP A 1082 27.54 18.73 43.44
C ASP A 1082 28.14 20.12 43.64
N SER A 1083 27.66 21.12 42.88
CA SER A 1083 28.10 22.50 43.02
C SER A 1083 27.85 23.11 44.41
N LEU A 1084 26.92 22.57 45.21
CA LEU A 1084 26.67 23.03 46.58
C LEU A 1084 27.82 22.70 47.55
N PHE A 1085 28.67 21.73 47.19
CA PHE A 1085 29.75 21.23 48.06
C PHE A 1085 31.11 21.86 47.73
N GLU A 1086 31.18 22.83 46.81
CA GLU A 1086 32.40 23.57 46.52
C GLU A 1086 32.92 24.30 47.76
N ASN A 1087 34.19 24.10 48.12
CA ASN A 1087 34.82 24.57 49.37
C ASN A 1087 34.39 23.82 50.64
N HIS A 1088 33.72 22.67 50.51
CA HIS A 1088 33.33 21.76 51.59
C HIS A 1088 33.73 20.29 51.38
N ARG A 1089 34.48 19.95 50.33
CA ARG A 1089 34.94 18.58 50.05
C ARG A 1089 36.24 18.26 50.77
N PHE A 1090 36.40 16.99 51.11
CA PHE A 1090 37.66 16.54 51.70
C PHE A 1090 38.81 16.73 50.70
N CYS A 1091 39.99 17.11 51.22
CA CYS A 1091 41.18 17.51 50.45
C CYS A 1091 41.15 18.90 49.79
N GLU A 1092 40.08 19.69 49.94
CA GLU A 1092 40.11 21.09 49.49
C GLU A 1092 41.02 21.95 50.38
N PRO A 1093 41.57 23.05 49.86
CA PRO A 1093 42.40 23.96 50.66
C PRO A 1093 41.67 24.45 51.92
N GLY A 1094 42.12 24.03 53.09
CA GLY A 1094 41.53 24.41 54.38
C GLY A 1094 40.34 23.55 54.83
N VAL A 1095 40.00 22.51 54.07
CA VAL A 1095 38.97 21.52 54.43
C VAL A 1095 39.64 20.22 54.85
N ASP A 1096 39.50 19.90 56.12
CA ASP A 1096 39.82 18.60 56.69
C ASP A 1096 38.53 17.78 56.91
N PHE A 1097 38.70 16.66 57.57
CA PHE A 1097 37.68 15.65 57.78
C PHE A 1097 36.59 16.11 58.80
N ARG A 1098 36.91 17.08 59.66
CA ARG A 1098 35.97 17.64 60.65
C ARG A 1098 35.04 18.65 60.00
N ASN A 1099 35.58 19.55 59.18
CA ASN A 1099 34.80 20.61 58.52
C ASN A 1099 34.33 20.25 57.11
N SER A 1100 34.66 19.06 56.58
CA SER A 1100 34.00 18.53 55.39
C SER A 1100 32.52 18.27 55.64
N TRP A 1101 31.73 18.45 54.58
CA TRP A 1101 30.28 18.16 54.61
C TRP A 1101 29.96 16.69 54.35
N PHE A 1102 30.95 15.86 54.07
CA PHE A 1102 30.82 14.41 54.02
C PHE A 1102 31.15 13.77 55.35
N LEU A 1103 30.43 12.70 55.67
CA LEU A 1103 30.70 11.82 56.79
C LEU A 1103 32.02 11.08 56.56
N LEU A 1104 32.54 10.52 57.63
CA LEU A 1104 33.67 9.61 57.61
C LEU A 1104 33.27 8.42 58.46
N ALA A 1105 33.90 7.27 58.26
CA ALA A 1105 33.75 6.17 59.21
C ALA A 1105 34.17 6.70 60.60
N TRP A 1106 33.34 6.48 61.63
CA TRP A 1106 33.52 7.02 63.00
C TRP A 1106 33.46 8.54 63.16
N GLY A 1107 33.20 9.29 62.10
CA GLY A 1107 33.07 10.75 62.16
C GLY A 1107 31.83 11.18 62.93
N LEU A 1108 31.93 12.26 63.68
CA LEU A 1108 30.74 12.90 64.24
C LEU A 1108 29.91 13.48 63.09
N ASP A 1109 28.61 13.25 63.17
CA ASP A 1109 27.68 13.98 62.33
C ASP A 1109 27.54 15.40 62.89
N SER A 1110 27.44 16.39 62.01
CA SER A 1110 27.38 17.80 62.37
C SER A 1110 26.10 18.43 61.82
N LEU A 1111 25.33 19.07 62.70
CA LEU A 1111 24.15 19.85 62.34
C LEU A 1111 24.54 21.26 61.87
N ALA A 1112 23.61 21.94 61.20
CA ALA A 1112 23.81 23.30 60.68
C ALA A 1112 24.08 24.36 61.77
N ASP A 1113 23.70 24.10 63.02
CA ASP A 1113 23.97 24.98 64.16
C ASP A 1113 25.38 24.77 64.77
N GLY A 1114 26.18 23.88 64.18
CA GLY A 1114 27.53 23.55 64.62
C GLY A 1114 27.58 22.48 65.71
N THR A 1115 26.46 21.87 66.08
CA THR A 1115 26.44 20.80 67.08
C THR A 1115 26.88 19.48 66.45
N GLU A 1116 27.82 18.79 67.11
CA GLU A 1116 28.33 17.48 66.70
C GLU A 1116 27.75 16.36 67.58
N PHE A 1117 27.38 15.23 66.97
CA PHE A 1117 26.82 14.08 67.68
C PHE A 1117 27.38 12.77 67.13
N SER A 1118 27.51 11.78 68.03
CA SER A 1118 27.71 10.39 67.64
C SER A 1118 26.38 9.76 67.24
N THR A 1119 26.37 8.95 66.18
CA THR A 1119 25.19 8.16 65.82
C THR A 1119 24.79 7.23 66.99
N PRO A 1120 23.50 7.13 67.35
CA PRO A 1120 23.05 6.25 68.43
C PRO A 1120 23.37 4.76 68.14
N PRO A 1121 23.71 3.96 69.17
CA PRO A 1121 23.85 2.51 69.03
C PRO A 1121 22.53 1.85 68.64
N ASP A 1122 22.54 0.96 67.65
CA ASP A 1122 21.33 0.40 67.03
C ASP A 1122 21.13 -1.10 67.27
N GLY A 1123 21.63 -1.61 68.40
CA GLY A 1123 21.43 -3.01 68.80
C GLY A 1123 22.24 -4.05 68.02
N ASP A 1124 22.66 -3.76 66.79
CA ASP A 1124 23.63 -4.55 66.00
C ASP A 1124 25.07 -4.07 66.13
N ASP A 1125 25.28 -3.02 66.92
CA ASP A 1125 26.60 -2.48 67.21
C ASP A 1125 27.52 -3.58 67.72
N VAL A 1126 28.64 -3.75 67.03
CA VAL A 1126 29.68 -4.68 67.46
C VAL A 1126 30.68 -3.94 68.34
N ASP A 1127 30.98 -4.51 69.50
CA ASP A 1127 32.07 -4.03 70.35
C ASP A 1127 33.40 -4.43 69.72
N LEU A 1128 34.12 -3.46 69.15
CA LEU A 1128 35.40 -3.66 68.47
C LEU A 1128 36.49 -4.22 69.38
N LEU A 1129 36.35 -4.15 70.71
CA LEU A 1129 37.30 -4.77 71.64
C LEU A 1129 37.10 -6.29 71.73
N THR A 1130 35.90 -6.80 71.42
CA THR A 1130 35.52 -8.22 71.56
C THR A 1130 35.11 -8.88 70.25
N TYR A 1131 34.74 -8.12 69.21
CA TYR A 1131 34.20 -8.63 67.94
C TYR A 1131 35.17 -9.55 67.19
N TRP A 1132 36.48 -9.34 67.30
CA TRP A 1132 37.53 -10.20 66.74
C TRP A 1132 37.40 -11.68 67.17
N GLN A 1133 36.70 -11.95 68.28
CA GLN A 1133 36.48 -13.31 68.79
C GLN A 1133 35.38 -14.05 68.02
N THR A 1134 34.46 -13.33 67.39
CA THR A 1134 33.24 -13.89 66.79
C THR A 1134 33.10 -13.60 65.30
N CYS A 1135 33.88 -12.66 64.75
CA CYS A 1135 33.79 -12.25 63.36
C CYS A 1135 34.55 -13.16 62.38
N SER A 1136 34.20 -13.09 61.10
CA SER A 1136 34.89 -13.77 59.99
C SER A 1136 35.29 -12.75 58.93
N LEU A 1137 36.48 -12.91 58.33
CA LEU A 1137 36.91 -12.12 57.17
C LEU A 1137 36.30 -12.65 55.86
N ASP A 1138 35.84 -13.90 55.85
CA ASP A 1138 35.09 -14.51 54.74
C ASP A 1138 33.59 -14.35 55.02
N VAL A 1139 33.07 -13.14 54.78
CA VAL A 1139 31.63 -12.82 54.88
C VAL A 1139 31.19 -12.07 53.62
N ASP A 1140 29.95 -12.30 53.18
CA ASP A 1140 29.39 -11.66 51.98
C ASP A 1140 29.14 -10.15 52.18
N ASP A 1141 29.01 -9.70 53.43
CA ASP A 1141 28.92 -8.27 53.78
C ASP A 1141 30.33 -7.66 53.90
N ILE A 1142 30.69 -6.86 52.89
CA ILE A 1142 31.96 -6.14 52.81
C ILE A 1142 32.25 -5.33 54.08
N TRP A 1143 31.22 -4.75 54.70
CA TRP A 1143 31.39 -3.89 55.87
C TRP A 1143 31.60 -4.69 57.15
N ALA A 1144 30.94 -5.85 57.30
CA ALA A 1144 31.24 -6.78 58.40
C ALA A 1144 32.68 -7.31 58.32
N GLY A 1145 33.17 -7.58 57.10
CA GLY A 1145 34.56 -7.96 56.84
C GLY A 1145 35.56 -6.85 57.24
N PHE A 1146 35.27 -5.60 56.89
CA PHE A 1146 36.06 -4.44 57.34
C PHE A 1146 36.12 -4.33 58.87
N LEU A 1147 34.97 -4.43 59.54
CA LEU A 1147 34.92 -4.35 61.00
C LEU A 1147 35.66 -5.49 61.69
N CYS A 1148 35.65 -6.69 61.08
CA CYS A 1148 36.42 -7.82 61.57
C CYS A 1148 37.93 -7.56 61.49
N ASP A 1149 38.41 -7.01 60.37
CA ASP A 1149 39.82 -6.63 60.20
C ASP A 1149 40.25 -5.53 61.19
N LEU A 1150 39.38 -4.54 61.38
CA LEU A 1150 39.57 -3.46 62.32
C LEU A 1150 39.67 -3.96 63.76
N SER A 1151 38.68 -4.74 64.22
CA SER A 1151 38.65 -5.30 65.57
C SER A 1151 39.88 -6.18 65.83
N THR A 1152 40.29 -6.96 64.84
CA THR A 1152 41.53 -7.78 64.90
C THR A 1152 42.78 -6.90 64.99
N THR A 1153 42.85 -5.80 64.25
CA THR A 1153 43.97 -4.86 64.25
C THR A 1153 44.08 -4.09 65.57
N MET A 1154 42.94 -3.68 66.14
CA MET A 1154 42.83 -3.08 67.46
C MET A 1154 43.28 -4.04 68.57
N HIS A 1155 42.82 -5.30 68.52
CA HIS A 1155 43.23 -6.34 69.47
C HIS A 1155 44.74 -6.57 69.46
N ASN A 1156 45.34 -6.62 68.28
CA ASN A 1156 46.78 -6.84 68.10
C ASN A 1156 47.66 -5.64 68.50
N GLY A 1157 47.06 -4.48 68.86
CA GLY A 1157 47.79 -3.27 69.24
C GLY A 1157 48.59 -2.66 68.07
N SER A 1158 48.21 -2.96 66.82
CA SER A 1158 48.94 -2.60 65.61
C SER A 1158 48.52 -1.27 64.99
N LEU A 1159 47.59 -0.53 65.64
CA LEU A 1159 47.19 0.80 65.18
C LEU A 1159 48.36 1.78 65.28
N PRO A 1160 48.65 2.58 64.24
CA PRO A 1160 49.69 3.62 64.31
C PRO A 1160 49.40 4.62 65.43
N VAL A 1161 50.44 4.98 66.19
CA VAL A 1161 50.36 5.94 67.31
C VAL A 1161 50.41 7.40 66.84
N ASP A 1162 50.65 7.65 65.55
CA ASP A 1162 50.66 9.00 64.95
C ASP A 1162 49.46 9.18 63.98
N PRO A 1163 48.44 9.97 64.34
CA PRO A 1163 47.18 10.10 63.60
C PRO A 1163 47.21 11.16 62.48
N SER A 1164 48.39 11.62 62.04
CA SER A 1164 48.49 12.59 60.95
C SER A 1164 48.98 11.96 59.63
N PRO A 1165 48.16 11.92 58.56
CA PRO A 1165 46.75 12.29 58.48
C PRO A 1165 45.92 11.02 58.32
N SER A 1166 45.66 10.34 59.43
CA SER A 1166 44.71 9.24 59.54
C SER A 1166 43.41 9.81 60.16
N PRO A 1167 42.39 10.13 59.36
CA PRO A 1167 41.22 10.88 59.81
C PRO A 1167 40.15 10.06 60.56
N LEU A 1168 40.49 8.89 61.11
CA LEU A 1168 39.51 7.79 61.25
C LEU A 1168 39.43 7.08 62.59
N TYR A 1169 39.97 7.66 63.65
CA TYR A 1169 39.81 6.99 64.93
C TYR A 1169 39.68 8.02 66.02
N ASP A 1170 38.48 8.14 66.59
CA ASP A 1170 38.37 8.56 67.97
C ASP A 1170 38.77 7.36 68.84
N PRO A 1171 39.91 7.43 69.56
CA PRO A 1171 40.35 6.34 70.41
C PRO A 1171 39.42 5.97 71.55
N ASN A 1172 38.34 6.75 71.74
CA ASN A 1172 37.33 6.51 72.77
C ASN A 1172 36.11 5.72 72.26
N THR A 1173 35.97 5.48 70.95
CA THR A 1173 34.85 4.72 70.38
C THR A 1173 35.17 3.23 70.35
N THR A 1174 34.40 2.42 71.09
CA THR A 1174 34.61 0.96 71.18
C THR A 1174 33.49 0.14 70.55
N THR A 1175 32.41 0.77 70.07
CA THR A 1175 31.25 0.13 69.47
C THR A 1175 30.91 0.76 68.12
N ILE A 1176 30.61 -0.04 67.09
CA ILE A 1176 30.21 0.42 65.75
C ILE A 1176 29.33 -0.62 65.06
N ALA A 1177 28.36 -0.21 64.23
CA ALA A 1177 27.65 -1.12 63.35
C ALA A 1177 28.35 -1.28 61.97
N PRO A 1178 28.32 -2.46 61.31
CA PRO A 1178 28.90 -2.67 59.98
C PRO A 1178 28.54 -1.57 58.97
N ARG A 1179 27.25 -1.23 58.90
CA ARG A 1179 26.69 -0.16 58.06
C ARG A 1179 27.21 1.25 58.35
N ASP A 1180 27.77 1.52 59.54
CA ASP A 1180 28.31 2.85 59.85
C ASP A 1180 29.61 3.15 59.10
N ALA A 1181 30.30 2.12 58.62
CA ALA A 1181 31.44 2.28 57.73
C ALA A 1181 31.02 2.73 56.32
N ALA A 1182 29.80 2.37 55.88
CA ALA A 1182 29.25 2.74 54.57
C ALA A 1182 28.94 4.24 54.44
N LYS A 1183 28.76 4.94 55.57
CA LYS A 1183 28.41 6.36 55.66
C LYS A 1183 29.49 7.31 55.17
N ALA A 1184 30.74 6.85 55.04
CA ALA A 1184 31.89 7.72 54.72
C ALA A 1184 31.79 8.44 53.36
N MET A 1185 30.86 8.03 52.51
CA MET A 1185 30.61 8.62 51.19
C MET A 1185 29.27 9.37 51.14
N HIS A 1186 28.62 9.58 52.27
CA HIS A 1186 27.33 10.27 52.37
C HIS A 1186 27.49 11.64 53.03
N PRO A 1187 26.69 12.64 52.66
CA PRO A 1187 26.68 13.92 53.36
C PRO A 1187 26.36 13.79 54.86
N LYS A 1188 26.99 14.64 55.68
CA LYS A 1188 26.57 14.95 57.04
C LYS A 1188 25.21 15.68 57.01
N SER A 1189 24.55 15.76 58.15
CA SER A 1189 23.31 16.53 58.32
C SER A 1189 23.46 17.99 57.84
N ILE A 1190 24.60 18.65 58.06
CA ILE A 1190 24.88 19.99 57.53
C ILE A 1190 24.95 20.04 55.99
N GLY A 1191 25.50 19.02 55.34
CA GLY A 1191 25.54 18.93 53.87
C GLY A 1191 24.15 18.67 53.31
N TYR A 1192 23.38 17.78 53.93
CA TYR A 1192 21.97 17.57 53.61
C TYR A 1192 21.10 18.82 53.85
N ALA A 1193 21.43 19.64 54.85
CA ALA A 1193 20.77 20.93 55.07
C ALA A 1193 20.99 21.90 53.89
N ALA A 1194 22.17 21.88 53.28
CA ALA A 1194 22.45 22.70 52.10
C ALA A 1194 21.63 22.25 50.89
N ILE A 1195 21.54 20.94 50.65
CA ILE A 1195 20.69 20.36 49.59
C ILE A 1195 19.22 20.74 49.84
N SER A 1196 18.75 20.52 51.06
CA SER A 1196 17.39 20.86 51.50
C SER A 1196 17.06 22.34 51.28
N ASN A 1197 17.92 23.25 51.73
CA ASN A 1197 17.73 24.68 51.54
C ASN A 1197 17.73 25.11 50.07
N ALA A 1198 18.59 24.51 49.24
CA ALA A 1198 18.65 24.82 47.82
C ALA A 1198 17.37 24.36 47.09
N ILE A 1199 16.88 23.15 47.38
CA ILE A 1199 15.60 22.64 46.86
C ILE A 1199 14.45 23.53 47.34
N TYR A 1200 14.43 23.91 48.63
CA TYR A 1200 13.43 24.82 49.18
C TYR A 1200 13.41 26.16 48.45
N GLN A 1201 14.57 26.78 48.18
CA GLN A 1201 14.65 28.04 47.44
C GLN A 1201 14.12 27.90 46.02
N TYR A 1202 14.46 26.81 45.33
CA TYR A 1202 13.97 26.52 44.00
C TYR A 1202 12.44 26.40 43.98
N ILE A 1203 11.89 25.57 44.86
CA ILE A 1203 10.45 25.40 45.06
C ILE A 1203 9.76 26.74 45.37
N SER A 1204 10.33 27.53 46.27
CA SER A 1204 9.78 28.82 46.70
C SER A 1204 9.78 29.87 45.59
N SER A 1205 10.60 29.68 44.56
CA SER A 1205 10.65 30.55 43.38
C SER A 1205 9.58 30.24 42.33
N LEU A 1206 8.95 29.07 42.42
CA LEU A 1206 7.91 28.65 41.47
C LEU A 1206 6.61 29.44 41.70
N PRO A 1207 5.82 29.74 40.64
CA PRO A 1207 4.52 30.39 40.76
C PRO A 1207 3.59 29.63 41.72
N GLN A 1208 3.26 30.25 42.86
CA GLN A 1208 2.36 29.68 43.86
C GLN A 1208 0.91 30.11 43.60
N PRO A 1209 -0.11 29.43 44.20
CA PRO A 1209 -1.52 29.79 44.08
C PRO A 1209 -1.88 31.19 44.55
#